data_AF-A0A7V3SPC9-F1
#
_entry.id   AF-A0A7V3SPC9-F1
#
_cell.length_a   1.000
_cell.length_b   1.000
_cell.length_c   1.000
_cell.angle_alpha   90.00
_cell.angle_beta   90.00
_cell.angle_gamma   90.00
#
_symmetry.space_group_name_H-M   'P 1'
#
loop_
_entity.id
_entity.type
_entity.pdbx_description
1 polymer ?
#
loop_
_entity_poly.entity_id
_entity_poly.type
_entity_poly.pdbx_seq_one_letter_code
_entity_poly.pdbx_strand_id
1 'polypeptide(L)'
;MRSIVWNILLLLYGGVLTMAAPSGLNTWLVLGTFDNTGNSGFERDWIGEREVQPSVGTVSGGKEWRYFDDRIFSRNYDDYNDLFSYFAVKRGESIAAKVAYAHVYLFCPTARSAQLKLGADHMAKVWLNGERVLEVREGHWRRDAVSATVTLQQGWNRLLLKIANTEEGRFGFYASLTDAQGEPMPDVIPSVNGGAGRLAICTQGMADIGAGALPVAYREWPYMQADAFASTTSADVVGFLALAPHLAVKASPFRLMAQGGSPPYRWRVLRGKLPTGLRLLEDGHIVGTVHAGAKTGEYPLTIQVKDSAGAVAVQTFSLTVRERPNKWLEEARLDALIHAPESMPAGEHRTFARLMKRQGYALGMCIGYNNGDHRYRWQSRYHPDNPVGDALMPYKQALEAEGIRFGVYIGNFDGDNHGGENGAILVIDEVMRRYRPSAIWFDWAGWQGFALDAMYSVIRTHNPDTLIILNGIPTLFNGDWDAVCMEGWGAWGEKHWRTWPVSISWFKRPVVESWRLITDPNFVYSKGVHPRWQDYVKAMISLIGEGYVANIDHSPTIVTPIRTLSDSPVLECHREMADWLNPKGAPSLVESYTQVYPAPLPPAAWGYSLIKADGSALYLHILQTPRGKTGMPPDGTIVLSPVRQPVQRVVWMNQNREVPFRQQHDTVHIDARTIASDPVDTILKVEVARPLKPPYPAFVPPRPPVKRSANLALNKPAWLLSADGKRPLPPSGWEPFASRGVDGDPDTFAQAGNEWAWSYQVDLQKTYPIRRVVIRFGPGYASEYRLWVSEDGSHWREVAHVTDGAGGKREHRFPATPARYVRVQAVKPDGPDQPGVQMSIAELEAYR
;
A
#
# COMPACT_ATOMS: atom_id res chain seq x y z
N MET A 1 -12.82 49.98 -8.93
CA MET A 1 -13.56 50.49 -7.75
C MET A 1 -14.45 49.35 -7.26
N ARG A 2 -14.19 48.85 -6.04
CA ARG A 2 -14.93 47.78 -5.30
C ARG A 2 -14.83 46.39 -5.97
N SER A 3 -13.92 45.47 -5.59
CA SER A 3 -13.55 44.96 -4.24
C SER A 3 -14.78 44.53 -3.44
N ILE A 4 -14.78 43.26 -3.02
CA ILE A 4 -15.81 42.54 -2.23
C ILE A 4 -16.96 42.10 -3.15
N VAL A 5 -17.00 40.86 -3.67
CA VAL A 5 -17.89 39.79 -3.16
C VAL A 5 -17.45 38.37 -3.63
N TRP A 6 -16.41 38.24 -4.47
CA TRP A 6 -15.93 36.92 -4.95
C TRP A 6 -15.14 36.07 -3.93
N ASN A 7 -14.94 36.57 -2.71
CA ASN A 7 -14.22 35.87 -1.63
C ASN A 7 -15.14 35.30 -0.52
N ILE A 8 -16.48 35.27 -0.69
CA ILE A 8 -17.39 34.89 0.40
C ILE A 8 -18.14 33.56 0.20
N LEU A 9 -18.12 32.95 -0.99
CA LEU A 9 -18.85 31.68 -1.24
C LEU A 9 -17.99 30.45 -1.52
N LEU A 10 -16.66 30.61 -1.67
CA LEU A 10 -15.70 29.49 -1.63
C LEU A 10 -15.35 29.04 -0.20
N LEU A 11 -15.90 29.72 0.83
CA LEU A 11 -15.68 29.43 2.24
C LEU A 11 -16.69 28.44 2.86
N LEU A 12 -17.69 27.95 2.13
CA LEU A 12 -18.75 27.13 2.75
C LEU A 12 -18.91 25.71 2.20
N TYR A 13 -18.33 25.33 1.06
CA TYR A 13 -18.34 23.93 0.59
C TYR A 13 -17.06 23.54 -0.18
N GLY A 14 -15.91 24.06 0.29
CA GLY A 14 -14.57 23.58 -0.06
C GLY A 14 -14.03 22.53 0.91
N GLY A 15 -14.91 21.82 1.60
CA GLY A 15 -14.55 20.67 2.41
C GLY A 15 -14.23 19.50 1.50
N VAL A 16 -12.98 19.39 1.05
CA VAL A 16 -12.32 18.10 1.29
C VAL A 16 -12.62 17.81 2.75
N LEU A 17 -13.19 16.65 3.08
CA LEU A 17 -13.07 16.13 4.44
C LEU A 17 -11.58 15.92 4.70
N THR A 18 -10.82 17.01 4.87
CA THR A 18 -9.60 17.01 5.63
C THR A 18 -10.10 16.87 7.06
N MET A 19 -10.44 15.65 7.44
CA MET A 19 -10.25 15.27 8.83
C MET A 19 -8.78 15.56 9.08
N ALA A 20 -8.47 16.66 9.75
CA ALA A 20 -7.09 16.96 10.09
C ALA A 20 -6.55 15.73 10.84
N ALA A 21 -5.40 15.20 10.40
CA ALA A 21 -4.81 14.03 11.04
C ALA A 21 -4.68 14.31 12.55
N PRO A 22 -5.13 13.40 13.43
CA PRO A 22 -5.02 13.59 14.87
C PRO A 22 -3.56 13.83 15.24
N SER A 23 -3.30 14.67 16.24
CA SER A 23 -1.96 14.93 16.77
C SER A 23 -1.44 13.73 17.56
N GLY A 24 -0.98 12.69 16.85
CA GLY A 24 -0.28 11.56 17.45
C GLY A 24 0.93 12.03 18.24
N LEU A 25 1.08 11.51 19.45
CA LEU A 25 2.27 11.69 20.26
C LEU A 25 3.22 10.52 19.96
N ASN A 26 4.27 10.81 19.18
CA ASN A 26 5.20 9.78 18.66
C ASN A 26 6.63 9.91 19.18
N THR A 27 6.89 10.94 19.99
CA THR A 27 8.22 11.17 20.56
C THR A 27 8.13 11.17 22.07
N TRP A 28 8.89 10.29 22.70
CA TRP A 28 8.80 9.96 24.12
C TRP A 28 10.19 9.86 24.76
N LEU A 29 10.21 9.91 26.09
CA LEU A 29 11.20 9.20 26.87
C LEU A 29 10.63 7.85 27.28
N VAL A 30 11.40 6.78 27.12
CA VAL A 30 11.02 5.44 27.57
C VAL A 30 11.95 4.93 28.67
N LEU A 31 11.37 4.17 29.60
CA LEU A 31 12.07 3.59 30.74
C LEU A 31 11.55 2.18 31.01
N GLY A 32 12.46 1.22 31.18
CA GLY A 32 12.10 -0.17 31.44
C GLY A 32 13.19 -1.15 30.99
N THR A 33 12.90 -2.46 31.01
CA THR A 33 11.66 -3.05 31.54
C THR A 33 11.70 -3.31 33.06
N PHE A 34 10.53 -3.42 33.69
CA PHE A 34 10.32 -3.85 35.08
C PHE A 34 9.48 -5.13 35.13
N ASP A 35 9.57 -5.89 36.22
CA ASP A 35 8.83 -7.14 36.37
C ASP A 35 7.32 -6.91 36.51
N ASN A 36 6.51 -7.72 35.83
CA ASN A 36 5.05 -7.73 35.94
C ASN A 36 4.50 -9.14 36.18
N THR A 37 5.28 -10.03 36.80
CA THR A 37 4.85 -11.41 37.06
C THR A 37 3.57 -11.39 37.90
N GLY A 38 2.53 -12.10 37.43
CA GLY A 38 1.21 -12.13 38.09
C GLY A 38 0.51 -10.77 38.17
N ASN A 39 0.82 -9.84 37.26
CA ASN A 39 0.29 -8.45 37.22
C ASN A 39 0.68 -7.57 38.43
N SER A 40 1.57 -8.05 39.29
CA SER A 40 1.99 -7.31 40.49
C SER A 40 2.76 -6.03 40.16
N GLY A 41 3.53 -6.04 39.07
CA GLY A 41 4.28 -4.88 38.58
C GLY A 41 3.42 -3.73 38.12
N PHE A 42 2.23 -4.01 37.60
CA PHE A 42 1.27 -3.01 37.15
C PHE A 42 0.73 -2.19 38.34
N GLU A 43 0.59 -2.81 39.52
CA GLU A 43 0.16 -2.13 40.75
C GLU A 43 1.30 -1.44 41.49
N ARG A 44 2.52 -1.97 41.40
CA ARG A 44 3.68 -1.42 42.07
C ARG A 44 4.10 -0.06 41.49
N ASP A 45 4.28 0.94 42.35
CA ASP A 45 4.98 2.17 41.97
C ASP A 45 6.50 1.90 41.88
N TRP A 46 7.05 1.94 40.66
CA TRP A 46 8.46 1.66 40.42
C TRP A 46 9.36 2.90 40.51
N ILE A 47 8.79 4.09 40.33
CA ILE A 47 9.57 5.29 40.01
C ILE A 47 9.11 6.55 40.74
N GLY A 48 8.11 6.46 41.62
CA GLY A 48 7.41 7.62 42.16
C GLY A 48 6.52 8.24 41.08
N GLU A 49 5.60 7.47 40.50
CA GLU A 49 4.77 7.83 39.33
C GLU A 49 4.10 9.21 39.44
N ARG A 50 3.73 9.61 40.66
CA ARG A 50 3.11 10.91 40.96
C ARG A 50 4.08 12.08 40.97
N GLU A 51 5.36 11.85 41.22
CA GLU A 51 6.34 12.92 41.49
C GLU A 51 7.51 12.96 40.52
N VAL A 52 7.81 11.86 39.83
CA VAL A 52 8.96 11.71 38.93
C VAL A 52 9.06 12.85 37.91
N GLN A 53 10.25 13.40 37.70
CA GLN A 53 10.51 14.43 36.69
C GLN A 53 11.51 13.90 35.67
N PRO A 54 11.06 13.12 34.67
CA PRO A 54 11.97 12.49 33.73
C PRO A 54 12.70 13.52 32.87
N SER A 55 13.97 13.26 32.57
CA SER A 55 14.69 13.92 31.49
C SER A 55 15.66 12.93 30.85
N VAL A 56 16.10 13.20 29.63
CA VAL A 56 17.03 12.32 28.91
C VAL A 56 18.26 12.03 29.79
N GLY A 57 18.57 10.76 29.99
CA GLY A 57 19.75 10.31 30.73
C GLY A 57 19.59 10.28 32.25
N THR A 58 18.46 10.74 32.83
CA THR A 58 18.25 10.58 34.27
C THR A 58 17.82 9.16 34.62
N VAL A 59 18.12 8.75 35.86
CA VAL A 59 17.80 7.41 36.36
C VAL A 59 16.56 7.43 37.25
N SER A 60 15.66 6.47 37.06
CA SER A 60 14.49 6.22 37.92
C SER A 60 14.26 4.71 38.04
N GLY A 61 13.98 4.23 39.26
CA GLY A 61 13.82 2.78 39.49
C GLY A 61 15.06 1.94 39.09
N GLY A 62 16.26 2.53 39.10
CA GLY A 62 17.50 1.88 38.65
C GLY A 62 17.65 1.72 37.13
N LYS A 63 16.78 2.34 36.33
CA LYS A 63 16.84 2.36 34.86
C LYS A 63 17.02 3.79 34.36
N GLU A 64 17.58 3.96 33.16
CA GLU A 64 17.84 5.27 32.55
C GLU A 64 16.73 5.64 31.55
N TRP A 65 16.24 6.88 31.59
CA TRP A 65 15.29 7.42 30.62
C TRP A 65 15.96 7.71 29.28
N ARG A 66 15.42 7.15 28.20
CA ARG A 66 15.99 7.25 26.85
C ARG A 66 15.02 7.84 25.86
N TYR A 67 15.53 8.66 24.94
CA TYR A 67 14.76 9.18 23.82
C TYR A 67 14.23 8.03 22.96
N PHE A 68 12.97 8.11 22.55
CA PHE A 68 12.30 7.11 21.72
C PHE A 68 11.36 7.79 20.73
N ASP A 69 11.50 7.44 19.46
CA ASP A 69 10.58 7.78 18.38
C ASP A 69 10.65 6.64 17.36
N ASP A 70 9.56 5.87 17.26
CA ASP A 70 9.53 4.62 16.50
C ASP A 70 9.84 4.82 15.01
N ARG A 71 9.42 5.97 14.48
CA ARG A 71 9.67 6.43 13.11
C ARG A 71 11.16 6.45 12.77
N ILE A 72 12.04 6.68 13.74
CA ILE A 72 13.48 6.75 13.49
C ILE A 72 14.06 5.39 13.08
N PHE A 73 13.57 4.26 13.60
CA PHE A 73 14.16 2.93 13.35
C PHE A 73 13.22 1.93 12.68
N SER A 74 11.91 2.03 12.89
CA SER A 74 10.90 1.18 12.24
C SER A 74 10.42 1.76 10.91
N ARG A 75 10.80 2.99 10.55
CA ARG A 75 10.45 3.60 9.25
C ARG A 75 8.95 3.47 8.95
N ASN A 76 8.11 3.71 9.96
CA ASN A 76 6.67 3.50 9.87
C ASN A 76 5.94 4.72 9.34
N TYR A 77 4.81 4.45 8.71
CA TYR A 77 3.79 5.40 8.26
C TYR A 77 2.49 5.17 9.04
N ASP A 78 2.65 4.80 10.31
CA ASP A 78 1.65 4.78 11.36
C ASP A 78 2.07 5.65 12.57
N ASP A 79 1.23 5.67 13.62
CA ASP A 79 1.52 6.34 14.90
C ASP A 79 1.61 5.32 16.06
N TYR A 80 1.87 4.05 15.76
CA TYR A 80 2.09 3.03 16.78
C TYR A 80 3.47 3.25 17.42
N ASN A 81 3.55 3.03 18.72
CA ASN A 81 4.79 3.15 19.48
C ASN A 81 5.21 1.74 19.91
N ASP A 82 6.06 1.11 19.11
CA ASP A 82 6.49 -0.28 19.29
C ASP A 82 7.56 -0.44 20.40
N LEU A 83 7.12 -0.90 21.58
CA LEU A 83 8.00 -1.23 22.70
C LEU A 83 8.57 -2.65 22.60
N PHE A 84 7.92 -3.57 21.89
CA PHE A 84 8.43 -4.90 21.61
C PHE A 84 9.74 -4.80 20.85
N SER A 85 9.75 -4.11 19.71
CA SER A 85 10.93 -3.94 18.88
C SER A 85 12.05 -3.22 19.62
N TYR A 86 11.73 -2.21 20.41
CA TYR A 86 12.72 -1.48 21.18
C TYR A 86 13.39 -2.34 22.27
N PHE A 87 12.61 -3.01 23.12
CA PHE A 87 13.18 -3.80 24.22
C PHE A 87 13.67 -5.17 23.78
N ALA A 88 12.85 -5.95 23.06
CA ALA A 88 13.17 -7.32 22.68
C ALA A 88 14.15 -7.41 21.50
N VAL A 89 13.96 -6.61 20.46
CA VAL A 89 14.77 -6.72 19.23
C VAL A 89 16.05 -5.89 19.33
N LYS A 90 15.96 -4.60 19.67
CA LYS A 90 17.14 -3.71 19.73
C LYS A 90 18.00 -3.92 20.98
N ARG A 91 17.39 -4.23 22.13
CA ARG A 91 18.11 -4.36 23.40
C ARG A 91 18.27 -5.79 23.91
N GLY A 92 17.61 -6.77 23.29
CA GLY A 92 17.69 -8.18 23.70
C GLY A 92 17.11 -8.43 25.09
N GLU A 93 16.18 -7.57 25.55
CA GLU A 93 15.54 -7.69 26.85
C GLU A 93 14.29 -8.56 26.77
N SER A 94 14.06 -9.39 27.79
CA SER A 94 12.80 -10.11 27.92
C SER A 94 11.66 -9.11 28.11
N ILE A 95 10.60 -9.28 27.33
CA ILE A 95 9.35 -8.52 27.44
C ILE A 95 8.20 -9.36 28.02
N ALA A 96 8.37 -10.66 28.26
CA ALA A 96 7.33 -11.48 28.88
C ALA A 96 7.00 -10.99 30.29
N ALA A 97 5.73 -10.67 30.55
CA ALA A 97 5.23 -10.15 31.82
C ALA A 97 6.08 -8.96 32.33
N LYS A 98 6.09 -7.86 31.58
CA LYS A 98 6.87 -6.65 31.86
C LYS A 98 6.04 -5.38 31.91
N VAL A 99 6.65 -4.37 32.54
CA VAL A 99 6.20 -2.98 32.54
C VAL A 99 7.26 -2.10 31.89
N ALA A 100 6.83 -1.13 31.11
CA ALA A 100 7.64 -0.01 30.65
C ALA A 100 6.86 1.30 30.86
N TYR A 101 7.59 2.40 30.97
CA TYR A 101 7.02 3.74 31.05
C TYR A 101 7.35 4.52 29.79
N ALA A 102 6.43 5.38 29.36
CA ALA A 102 6.62 6.38 28.32
C ALA A 102 6.25 7.76 28.88
N HIS A 103 7.05 8.78 28.60
CA HIS A 103 6.89 10.11 29.16
C HIS A 103 7.11 11.22 28.12
N VAL A 104 6.32 12.30 28.20
CA VAL A 104 6.53 13.54 27.47
C VAL A 104 5.99 14.74 28.26
N TYR A 105 6.59 15.92 28.08
CA TYR A 105 6.04 17.19 28.55
C TYR A 105 5.24 17.87 27.45
N LEU A 106 4.12 18.50 27.80
CA LEU A 106 3.21 19.20 26.89
C LEU A 106 3.05 20.65 27.35
N PHE A 107 3.58 21.61 26.59
CA PHE A 107 3.32 23.02 26.83
C PHE A 107 1.96 23.41 26.25
N CYS A 108 1.11 24.04 27.05
CA CYS A 108 -0.16 24.60 26.62
C CYS A 108 -0.18 26.12 26.86
N PRO A 109 -0.43 26.96 25.84
CA PRO A 109 -0.34 28.41 25.97
C PRO A 109 -1.42 29.00 26.90
N THR A 110 -2.58 28.35 26.98
CA THR A 110 -3.69 28.71 27.86
C THR A 110 -4.25 27.46 28.51
N ALA A 111 -4.70 27.58 29.77
CA ALA A 111 -5.33 26.46 30.45
C ALA A 111 -6.65 26.10 29.75
N ARG A 112 -6.83 24.83 29.39
CA ARG A 112 -8.02 24.36 28.67
C ARG A 112 -8.18 22.85 28.74
N SER A 113 -9.40 22.38 28.48
CA SER A 113 -9.70 20.96 28.36
C SER A 113 -9.15 20.36 27.07
N ALA A 114 -8.78 19.08 27.13
CA ALA A 114 -8.36 18.26 26.02
C ALA A 114 -8.92 16.83 26.19
N GLN A 115 -9.00 16.09 25.09
CA GLN A 115 -9.24 14.66 25.09
C GLN A 115 -7.90 13.95 24.91
N LEU A 116 -7.45 13.25 25.95
CA LEU A 116 -6.34 12.31 25.84
C LEU A 116 -6.88 10.97 25.39
N LYS A 117 -6.45 10.50 24.22
CA LYS A 117 -6.87 9.23 23.65
C LYS A 117 -5.71 8.24 23.65
N LEU A 118 -6.01 6.99 23.94
CA LEU A 118 -5.02 5.93 24.08
C LEU A 118 -5.53 4.63 23.43
N GLY A 119 -4.61 3.89 22.81
CA GLY A 119 -4.74 2.46 22.58
C GLY A 119 -3.54 1.76 23.20
N ALA A 120 -3.73 0.66 23.92
CA ALA A 120 -2.62 -0.07 24.54
C ALA A 120 -2.84 -1.57 24.38
N ASP A 121 -1.77 -2.31 24.12
CA ASP A 121 -1.90 -3.73 23.79
C ASP A 121 -2.48 -4.58 24.93
N HIS A 122 -2.10 -4.29 26.18
CA HIS A 122 -2.50 -5.09 27.35
C HIS A 122 -3.01 -4.23 28.51
N MET A 123 -2.15 -3.47 29.19
CA MET A 123 -2.58 -2.65 30.33
C MET A 123 -1.92 -1.29 30.29
N ALA A 124 -2.64 -0.27 30.75
CA ALA A 124 -2.11 1.07 30.83
C ALA A 124 -2.59 1.82 32.08
N LYS A 125 -1.72 2.61 32.69
CA LYS A 125 -2.09 3.70 33.62
C LYS A 125 -1.50 5.00 33.10
N VAL A 126 -2.25 6.08 33.25
CA VAL A 126 -1.82 7.39 32.76
C VAL A 126 -1.96 8.45 33.84
N TRP A 127 -0.92 9.26 33.98
CA TRP A 127 -0.88 10.41 34.87
C TRP A 127 -0.65 11.69 34.08
N LEU A 128 -1.40 12.73 34.45
CA LEU A 128 -1.18 14.10 34.00
C LEU A 128 -0.90 14.96 35.23
N ASN A 129 0.27 15.60 35.26
CA ASN A 129 0.71 16.43 36.39
C ASN A 129 0.66 15.71 37.76
N GLY A 130 0.89 14.39 37.75
CA GLY A 130 0.88 13.56 38.96
C GLY A 130 -0.49 13.00 39.35
N GLU A 131 -1.57 13.51 38.77
CA GLU A 131 -2.92 12.98 38.94
C GLU A 131 -3.17 11.82 37.97
N ARG A 132 -3.66 10.68 38.46
CA ARG A 132 -3.99 9.53 37.59
C ARG A 132 -5.31 9.82 36.88
N VAL A 133 -5.26 9.93 35.56
CA VAL A 133 -6.41 10.32 34.72
C VAL A 133 -7.03 9.14 33.96
N LEU A 134 -6.31 8.03 33.81
CA LEU A 134 -6.78 6.85 33.09
C LEU A 134 -6.16 5.57 33.66
N GLU A 135 -6.94 4.50 33.66
CA GLU A 135 -6.50 3.14 33.94
C GLU A 135 -7.23 2.14 33.03
N VAL A 136 -6.48 1.28 32.37
CA VAL A 136 -6.95 0.25 31.43
C VAL A 136 -6.38 -1.08 31.91
N ARG A 137 -7.27 -1.99 32.31
CA ARG A 137 -6.91 -3.33 32.82
C ARG A 137 -7.04 -4.44 31.78
N GLU A 138 -7.89 -4.21 30.79
CA GLU A 138 -8.04 -5.07 29.63
C GLU A 138 -7.73 -4.20 28.42
N GLY A 139 -6.64 -4.54 27.74
CA GLY A 139 -6.06 -3.72 26.69
C GLY A 139 -7.03 -3.53 25.56
N HIS A 140 -7.01 -2.34 25.00
CA HIS A 140 -7.73 -2.06 23.78
C HIS A 140 -6.73 -1.46 22.81
N TRP A 141 -6.11 -2.35 22.05
CA TRP A 141 -4.99 -2.02 21.16
C TRP A 141 -5.38 -1.07 20.03
N ARG A 142 -6.69 -0.88 19.76
CA ARG A 142 -7.16 0.08 18.74
C ARG A 142 -6.67 1.47 19.08
N ARG A 143 -6.20 2.19 18.05
CA ARG A 143 -6.00 3.63 18.13
C ARG A 143 -7.25 4.30 18.69
N ASP A 144 -7.04 5.23 19.61
CA ASP A 144 -8.08 6.03 20.25
C ASP A 144 -9.19 5.22 20.94
N ALA A 145 -8.90 3.96 21.32
CA ALA A 145 -9.87 3.05 21.93
C ALA A 145 -10.50 3.57 23.22
N VAL A 146 -9.68 4.21 24.04
CA VAL A 146 -10.11 4.80 25.30
C VAL A 146 -9.74 6.28 25.31
N SER A 147 -10.58 7.08 25.95
CA SER A 147 -10.37 8.52 26.06
C SER A 147 -10.65 9.02 27.47
N ALA A 148 -9.85 9.97 27.93
CA ALA A 148 -10.09 10.72 29.15
C ALA A 148 -10.15 12.22 28.84
N THR A 149 -11.17 12.89 29.36
CA THR A 149 -11.18 14.36 29.39
C THR A 149 -10.21 14.83 30.46
N VAL A 150 -9.24 15.64 30.06
CA VAL A 150 -8.20 16.18 30.94
C VAL A 150 -8.14 17.69 30.84
N THR A 151 -7.63 18.35 31.88
CA THR A 151 -7.37 19.79 31.85
C THR A 151 -5.87 20.03 31.77
N LEU A 152 -5.41 20.60 30.65
CA LEU A 152 -4.06 21.12 30.54
C LEU A 152 -3.99 22.46 31.29
N GLN A 153 -3.04 22.58 32.18
CA GLN A 153 -2.71 23.85 32.82
C GLN A 153 -1.96 24.74 31.82
N GLN A 154 -2.04 26.05 32.01
CA GLN A 154 -1.18 26.97 31.28
C GLN A 154 0.28 26.68 31.63
N GLY A 155 1.14 26.59 30.61
CA GLY A 155 2.53 26.19 30.77
C GLY A 155 2.75 24.70 30.55
N TRP A 156 3.76 24.14 31.19
CA TRP A 156 4.20 22.76 30.97
C TRP A 156 3.39 21.77 31.80
N ASN A 157 2.89 20.73 31.12
CA ASN A 157 2.17 19.62 31.73
C ASN A 157 2.98 18.34 31.58
N ARG A 158 3.07 17.52 32.62
CA ARG A 158 3.81 16.24 32.61
C ARG A 158 2.86 15.09 32.31
N LEU A 159 3.02 14.43 31.17
CA LEU A 159 2.25 13.23 30.79
C LEU A 159 3.12 11.98 30.99
N LEU A 160 2.66 11.03 31.80
CA LEU A 160 3.36 9.76 32.07
C LEU A 160 2.41 8.59 31.80
N LEU A 161 2.85 7.64 30.99
CA LEU A 161 2.18 6.39 30.70
C LEU A 161 2.97 5.25 31.32
N LYS A 162 2.28 4.32 31.97
CA LYS A 162 2.80 3.01 32.37
C LYS A 162 2.09 1.98 31.52
N ILE A 163 2.84 1.28 30.67
CA ILE A 163 2.33 0.23 29.79
C ILE A 163 2.84 -1.10 30.32
N ALA A 164 1.95 -2.07 30.46
CA ALA A 164 2.31 -3.39 30.96
C ALA A 164 1.72 -4.48 30.08
N ASN A 165 2.49 -5.53 29.84
CA ASN A 165 2.03 -6.76 29.24
C ASN A 165 2.06 -7.91 30.25
N THR A 166 1.30 -8.96 29.97
CA THR A 166 1.13 -10.13 30.85
C THR A 166 1.90 -11.34 30.35
N GLU A 167 2.27 -11.35 29.08
CA GLU A 167 2.92 -12.46 28.38
C GLU A 167 3.86 -11.93 27.29
N GLU A 168 4.54 -12.83 26.59
CA GLU A 168 5.39 -12.49 25.46
C GLU A 168 4.53 -12.24 24.19
N GLY A 169 4.87 -11.23 23.39
CA GLY A 169 4.10 -10.86 22.21
C GLY A 169 4.01 -9.35 22.03
N ARG A 170 2.86 -8.84 21.56
CA ARG A 170 2.62 -7.42 21.36
C ARG A 170 2.92 -6.61 22.63
N PHE A 171 3.65 -5.52 22.44
CA PHE A 171 3.94 -4.59 23.52
C PHE A 171 4.17 -3.19 22.95
N GLY A 172 3.18 -2.32 23.12
CA GLY A 172 3.19 -0.98 22.56
C GLY A 172 1.87 -0.27 22.77
N PHE A 173 1.76 0.92 22.19
CA PHE A 173 0.61 1.80 22.39
C PHE A 173 0.46 2.87 21.28
N TYR A 174 -0.75 3.40 21.16
CA TYR A 174 -1.05 4.68 20.49
C TYR A 174 -1.40 5.71 21.55
N ALA A 175 -0.99 6.96 21.37
CA ALA A 175 -1.52 8.06 22.16
C ALA A 175 -1.70 9.31 21.30
N SER A 176 -2.81 10.01 21.50
CA SER A 176 -3.11 11.26 20.82
C SER A 176 -3.80 12.25 21.76
N LEU A 177 -3.73 13.53 21.40
CA LEU A 177 -4.38 14.61 22.14
C LEU A 177 -5.20 15.45 21.18
N THR A 178 -6.47 15.69 21.49
CA THR A 178 -7.37 16.54 20.68
C THR A 178 -8.12 17.51 21.56
N ASP A 179 -8.78 18.50 20.96
CA ASP A 179 -9.76 19.30 21.69
C ASP A 179 -11.06 18.50 21.96
N ALA A 180 -12.08 19.19 22.51
CA ALA A 180 -13.37 18.58 22.83
C ALA A 180 -14.19 18.19 21.59
N GLN A 181 -13.89 18.76 20.42
CA GLN A 181 -14.52 18.45 19.14
C GLN A 181 -13.79 17.32 18.41
N GLY A 182 -12.64 16.90 18.92
CA GLY A 182 -11.80 15.88 18.31
C GLY A 182 -10.77 16.44 17.33
N GLU A 183 -10.61 17.76 17.26
CA GLU A 183 -9.67 18.43 16.36
C GLU A 183 -8.25 18.47 16.95
N PRO A 184 -7.19 18.47 16.11
CA PRO A 184 -5.82 18.58 16.57
C PRO A 184 -5.54 19.88 17.33
N MET A 185 -4.59 19.84 18.26
CA MET A 185 -4.20 21.01 19.08
C MET A 185 -2.77 21.48 18.71
N PRO A 186 -2.57 22.15 17.56
CA PRO A 186 -1.23 22.42 17.00
C PRO A 186 -0.36 23.37 17.83
N ASP A 187 -0.97 24.17 18.69
CA ASP A 187 -0.32 25.09 19.63
C ASP A 187 0.12 24.41 20.93
N VAL A 188 -0.24 23.13 21.15
CA VAL A 188 0.37 22.29 22.19
C VAL A 188 1.74 21.81 21.69
N ILE A 189 2.78 22.08 22.48
CA ILE A 189 4.17 21.81 22.08
C ILE A 189 4.74 20.68 22.94
N PRO A 190 5.09 19.52 22.37
CA PRO A 190 5.72 18.45 23.10
C PRO A 190 7.22 18.72 23.32
N SER A 191 7.77 18.23 24.42
CA SER A 191 9.21 18.21 24.73
C SER A 191 9.56 17.01 25.60
N VAL A 192 10.74 16.41 25.41
CA VAL A 192 11.22 15.31 26.26
C VAL A 192 11.86 15.78 27.56
N ASN A 193 12.29 17.05 27.66
CA ASN A 193 12.98 17.60 28.83
C ASN A 193 12.25 18.79 29.48
N GLY A 194 11.11 19.21 28.92
CA GLY A 194 10.27 20.27 29.49
C GLY A 194 10.87 21.68 29.42
N GLY A 195 10.41 22.55 30.32
CA GLY A 195 10.63 24.00 30.27
C GLY A 195 11.79 24.56 31.09
N ALA A 196 12.48 23.76 31.89
CA ALA A 196 13.52 24.27 32.76
C ALA A 196 14.81 24.60 31.98
N GLY A 197 15.42 25.75 32.28
CA GLY A 197 16.75 26.11 31.78
C GLY A 197 16.77 26.85 30.43
N ARG A 198 17.96 26.92 29.85
CA ARG A 198 18.22 27.65 28.59
C ARG A 198 17.57 26.94 27.40
N LEU A 199 17.08 27.72 26.43
CA LEU A 199 16.62 27.20 25.15
C LEU A 199 17.68 26.27 24.54
N ALA A 200 17.27 25.05 24.20
CA ALA A 200 18.07 24.07 23.49
C ALA A 200 17.20 23.22 22.57
N ILE A 201 17.80 22.66 21.52
CA ILE A 201 17.17 21.63 20.69
C ILE A 201 17.39 20.30 21.40
N CYS A 202 16.32 19.53 21.61
CA CYS A 202 16.35 18.25 22.30
C CYS A 202 15.94 17.07 21.42
N THR A 203 15.76 17.29 20.11
CA THR A 203 15.72 16.19 19.13
C THR A 203 17.07 15.49 19.12
N GLN A 204 17.04 14.17 19.29
CA GLN A 204 18.22 13.32 19.25
C GLN A 204 17.89 12.07 18.44
N GLY A 205 18.90 11.46 17.82
CA GLY A 205 18.79 10.04 17.49
C GLY A 205 18.87 9.23 18.78
N MET A 206 18.34 8.01 18.81
CA MET A 206 18.66 7.12 19.93
C MET A 206 20.17 6.88 19.99
N ALA A 207 20.73 6.73 21.19
CA ALA A 207 22.17 6.56 21.42
C ALA A 207 22.79 5.41 20.58
N ASP A 208 21.98 4.42 20.19
CA ASP A 208 22.38 3.25 19.41
C ASP A 208 22.48 3.51 17.89
N ILE A 209 22.10 4.71 17.39
CA ILE A 209 22.08 5.10 15.96
C ILE A 209 23.10 6.24 15.68
N GLY A 210 23.87 6.67 16.69
CA GLY A 210 24.79 7.80 16.59
C GLY A 210 24.09 9.14 16.75
N ALA A 211 24.79 10.10 17.37
CA ALA A 211 24.21 11.41 17.70
C ALA A 211 23.91 12.24 16.43
N GLY A 212 22.69 12.80 16.32
CA GLY A 212 22.33 13.82 15.32
C GLY A 212 21.73 13.32 14.00
N ALA A 213 21.35 12.05 13.89
CA ALA A 213 20.64 11.53 12.72
C ALA A 213 19.13 11.87 12.76
N LEU A 214 18.58 12.29 11.62
CA LEU A 214 17.13 12.38 11.38
C LEU A 214 16.62 11.08 10.73
N PRO A 215 15.30 10.80 10.76
CA PRO A 215 14.71 9.67 10.03
C PRO A 215 15.19 9.61 8.57
N VAL A 216 15.45 8.40 8.08
CA VAL A 216 15.90 8.19 6.69
C VAL A 216 14.78 8.54 5.72
N ALA A 217 15.07 9.37 4.72
CA ALA A 217 14.13 9.74 3.67
C ALA A 217 14.35 8.89 2.41
N TYR A 218 13.25 8.55 1.70
CA TYR A 218 13.28 7.76 0.47
C TYR A 218 12.71 8.54 -0.70
N ARG A 219 13.36 8.47 -1.86
CA ARG A 219 12.84 9.07 -3.10
C ARG A 219 11.44 8.58 -3.41
N GLU A 220 10.60 9.49 -3.90
CA GLU A 220 9.21 9.28 -4.32
C GLU A 220 8.25 8.93 -3.18
N TRP A 221 8.71 8.95 -1.94
CA TRP A 221 7.92 8.62 -0.76
C TRP A 221 7.80 9.82 0.16
N PRO A 222 6.68 9.94 0.90
CA PRO A 222 6.52 11.02 1.86
C PRO A 222 7.47 10.85 3.03
N TYR A 223 7.82 11.95 3.67
CA TYR A 223 8.69 11.94 4.82
C TYR A 223 7.89 11.73 6.11
N MET A 224 7.95 10.52 6.67
CA MET A 224 7.39 10.10 7.96
C MET A 224 5.94 10.54 8.24
N GLN A 225 5.16 10.84 7.20
CA GLN A 225 3.79 11.28 7.26
C GLN A 225 2.96 10.50 6.26
N ALA A 226 1.73 10.16 6.63
CA ALA A 226 0.78 9.54 5.73
C ALA A 226 -0.64 9.89 6.16
N ASP A 227 -1.48 10.27 5.21
CA ASP A 227 -2.91 10.47 5.43
C ASP A 227 -3.67 9.91 4.23
N ALA A 228 -4.48 8.89 4.50
CA ALA A 228 -5.31 8.25 3.49
C ALA A 228 -6.28 9.26 2.82
N PHE A 229 -6.85 10.22 3.56
CA PHE A 229 -7.83 11.15 3.02
C PHE A 229 -7.22 12.21 2.09
N ALA A 230 -5.94 12.53 2.26
CA ALA A 230 -5.23 13.47 1.39
C ALA A 230 -4.81 12.84 0.04
N SER A 231 -4.79 11.50 -0.07
CA SER A 231 -4.13 10.79 -1.17
C SER A 231 -5.05 9.89 -2.00
N THR A 232 -6.30 9.65 -1.60
CA THR A 232 -7.24 8.79 -2.34
C THR A 232 -8.15 9.58 -3.28
N THR A 233 -8.12 9.28 -4.57
CA THR A 233 -9.07 9.84 -5.57
C THR A 233 -10.29 8.94 -5.82
N SER A 234 -10.31 7.71 -5.30
CA SER A 234 -11.41 6.75 -5.51
C SER A 234 -12.48 6.91 -4.42
N ALA A 235 -13.71 7.25 -4.83
CA ALA A 235 -14.85 7.44 -3.93
C ALA A 235 -15.19 6.17 -3.12
N ASP A 236 -14.96 4.98 -3.68
CA ASP A 236 -15.26 3.69 -3.04
C ASP A 236 -14.39 3.43 -1.80
N VAL A 237 -13.10 3.79 -1.87
CA VAL A 237 -12.13 3.67 -0.75
C VAL A 237 -12.45 4.68 0.35
N VAL A 238 -12.81 5.91 -0.02
CA VAL A 238 -13.18 6.96 0.94
C VAL A 238 -14.45 6.58 1.71
N GLY A 239 -15.45 6.00 1.03
CA GLY A 239 -16.68 5.53 1.65
C GLY A 239 -16.43 4.40 2.67
N PHE A 240 -15.59 3.42 2.33
CA PHE A 240 -15.20 2.36 3.26
C PHE A 240 -14.44 2.89 4.48
N LEU A 241 -13.42 3.74 4.26
CA LEU A 241 -12.62 4.32 5.35
C LEU A 241 -13.45 5.24 6.26
N ALA A 242 -14.47 5.91 5.74
CA ALA A 242 -15.39 6.69 6.58
C ALA A 242 -16.22 5.81 7.53
N LEU A 243 -16.52 4.56 7.14
CA LEU A 243 -17.25 3.58 7.97
C LEU A 243 -16.32 2.87 8.97
N ALA A 244 -15.04 2.73 8.65
CA ALA A 244 -14.02 2.13 9.52
C ALA A 244 -12.79 3.07 9.67
N PRO A 245 -12.94 4.26 10.28
CA PRO A 245 -11.87 5.27 10.31
C PRO A 245 -10.63 4.85 11.11
N HIS A 246 -10.79 3.85 11.97
CA HIS A 246 -9.70 3.23 12.74
C HIS A 246 -8.79 2.33 11.87
N LEU A 247 -9.22 1.96 10.66
CA LEU A 247 -8.41 1.25 9.67
C LEU A 247 -7.66 2.19 8.74
N ALA A 248 -7.88 3.51 8.79
CA ALA A 248 -7.24 4.43 7.85
C ALA A 248 -5.75 4.64 8.19
N VAL A 249 -4.87 4.61 7.17
CA VAL A 249 -3.47 5.02 7.34
C VAL A 249 -3.41 6.44 7.85
N LYS A 250 -2.78 6.60 9.01
CA LYS A 250 -2.49 7.87 9.62
C LYS A 250 -1.13 7.81 10.31
N ALA A 251 -0.18 8.57 9.78
CA ALA A 251 1.07 8.92 10.44
C ALA A 251 1.20 10.43 10.54
N SER A 252 1.46 10.89 11.76
CA SER A 252 1.75 12.28 12.06
C SER A 252 3.14 12.66 11.55
N PRO A 253 3.31 13.89 11.01
CA PRO A 253 4.61 14.33 10.51
C PRO A 253 5.68 14.32 11.61
N PHE A 254 6.93 14.10 11.20
CA PHE A 254 8.06 14.21 12.12
C PHE A 254 8.27 15.67 12.53
N ARG A 255 8.48 15.90 13.83
CA ARG A 255 8.64 17.23 14.42
C ARG A 255 9.94 17.33 15.21
N LEU A 256 10.66 18.42 15.00
CA LEU A 256 11.78 18.79 15.87
C LEU A 256 11.29 19.28 17.24
N MET A 257 12.04 18.96 18.28
CA MET A 257 11.72 19.27 19.67
C MET A 257 12.75 20.22 20.27
N ALA A 258 12.25 21.15 21.08
CA ALA A 258 13.06 22.05 21.89
C ALA A 258 12.69 21.91 23.37
N GLN A 259 13.58 22.41 24.22
CA GLN A 259 13.42 22.49 25.67
C GLN A 259 13.84 23.88 26.16
N GLY A 260 13.42 24.25 27.37
CA GLY A 260 13.81 25.52 28.00
C GLY A 260 13.29 26.78 27.27
N GLY A 261 13.74 27.96 27.70
CA GLY A 261 13.30 29.23 27.10
C GLY A 261 11.79 29.50 27.23
N SER A 262 11.24 30.35 26.36
CA SER A 262 9.84 30.79 26.39
C SER A 262 9.06 30.38 25.13
N PRO A 263 8.35 29.23 25.12
CA PRO A 263 7.47 28.87 24.02
C PRO A 263 6.44 29.98 23.69
N PRO A 264 5.93 30.09 22.45
CA PRO A 264 6.14 29.17 21.32
C PRO A 264 7.52 29.30 20.67
N TYR A 265 7.90 28.25 19.94
CA TYR A 265 9.17 28.17 19.22
C TYR A 265 8.97 28.34 17.70
N ARG A 266 9.92 29.02 17.05
CA ARG A 266 10.01 29.17 15.60
C ARG A 266 11.27 28.53 15.06
N TRP A 267 11.11 27.70 14.04
CA TRP A 267 12.16 26.89 13.46
C TRP A 267 12.54 27.36 12.06
N ARG A 268 13.83 27.29 11.72
CA ARG A 268 14.32 27.51 10.36
C ARG A 268 15.60 26.78 10.07
N VAL A 269 15.83 26.48 8.79
CA VAL A 269 17.14 26.04 8.29
C VAL A 269 18.07 27.25 8.28
N LEU A 270 19.14 27.21 9.06
CA LEU A 270 20.16 28.27 9.12
C LEU A 270 21.25 28.03 8.07
N ARG A 271 21.68 26.78 7.87
CA ARG A 271 22.65 26.35 6.84
C ARG A 271 22.28 24.96 6.30
N GLY A 272 22.70 24.67 5.07
CA GLY A 272 22.30 23.45 4.35
C GLY A 272 20.96 23.62 3.63
N LYS A 273 20.51 22.57 2.96
CA LYS A 273 19.21 22.54 2.27
C LYS A 273 18.59 21.15 2.44
N LEU A 274 17.29 21.10 2.68
CA LEU A 274 16.55 19.84 2.61
C LEU A 274 16.53 19.32 1.16
N PRO A 275 16.39 17.99 0.96
CA PRO A 275 16.16 17.39 -0.35
C PRO A 275 14.96 18.02 -1.06
N THR A 276 15.03 18.14 -2.39
CA THR A 276 13.92 18.66 -3.20
C THR A 276 12.63 17.89 -2.90
N GLY A 277 11.56 18.62 -2.60
CA GLY A 277 10.25 18.07 -2.23
C GLY A 277 9.99 18.03 -0.72
N LEU A 278 11.02 18.20 0.12
CA LEU A 278 10.87 18.36 1.56
C LEU A 278 11.00 19.83 1.98
N ARG A 279 10.32 20.19 3.08
CA ARG A 279 10.41 21.53 3.70
C ARG A 279 10.28 21.45 5.22
N LEU A 280 10.95 22.37 5.92
CA LEU A 280 10.77 22.62 7.35
C LEU A 280 9.72 23.72 7.53
N LEU A 281 8.70 23.43 8.33
CA LEU A 281 7.69 24.38 8.78
C LEU A 281 8.20 25.21 9.97
N GLU A 282 7.63 26.40 10.18
CA GLU A 282 8.02 27.27 11.30
C GLU A 282 7.73 26.65 12.68
N ASP A 283 6.83 25.67 12.77
CA ASP A 283 6.45 24.97 14.00
C ASP A 283 7.35 23.76 14.34
N GLY A 284 8.31 23.45 13.46
CA GLY A 284 9.32 22.40 13.61
C GLY A 284 9.04 21.12 12.83
N HIS A 285 7.91 21.00 12.12
CA HIS A 285 7.63 19.82 11.31
C HIS A 285 8.45 19.78 10.01
N ILE A 286 8.94 18.60 9.64
CA ILE A 286 9.49 18.33 8.31
C ILE A 286 8.44 17.56 7.53
N VAL A 287 8.03 18.09 6.39
CA VAL A 287 6.91 17.56 5.59
C VAL A 287 7.25 17.50 4.11
N GLY A 288 6.48 16.69 3.37
CA GLY A 288 6.56 16.59 1.91
C GLY A 288 6.98 15.21 1.42
N THR A 289 7.19 15.10 0.11
CA THR A 289 7.59 13.88 -0.59
C THR A 289 8.92 14.12 -1.28
N VAL A 290 9.90 13.25 -1.06
CA VAL A 290 11.21 13.42 -1.70
C VAL A 290 11.06 13.26 -3.21
N HIS A 291 11.49 14.25 -3.98
CA HIS A 291 11.40 14.21 -5.43
C HIS A 291 12.27 13.08 -6.02
N ALA A 292 11.80 12.40 -7.08
CA ALA A 292 12.53 11.32 -7.75
C ALA A 292 13.98 11.69 -8.16
N GLY A 293 14.20 12.96 -8.53
CA GLY A 293 15.50 13.50 -8.91
C GLY A 293 16.39 14.02 -7.76
N ALA A 294 15.97 13.94 -6.49
CA ALA A 294 16.80 14.35 -5.35
C ALA A 294 18.07 13.48 -5.28
N LYS A 295 19.25 14.01 -4.90
CA LYS A 295 20.46 13.18 -4.78
C LYS A 295 20.34 12.24 -3.57
N THR A 296 20.84 11.01 -3.67
CA THR A 296 21.01 10.12 -2.51
C THR A 296 22.25 10.50 -1.72
N GLY A 297 22.29 10.18 -0.43
CA GLY A 297 23.40 10.46 0.48
C GLY A 297 23.00 11.38 1.63
N GLU A 298 24.02 11.91 2.32
CA GLU A 298 23.87 12.75 3.50
C GLU A 298 23.57 14.21 3.15
N TYR A 299 22.58 14.78 3.84
CA TYR A 299 22.22 16.19 3.80
C TYR A 299 22.51 16.82 5.16
N PRO A 300 23.68 17.47 5.35
CA PRO A 300 23.97 18.18 6.58
C PRO A 300 23.12 19.45 6.68
N LEU A 301 22.42 19.61 7.81
CA LEU A 301 21.49 20.70 8.08
C LEU A 301 21.86 21.35 9.40
N THR A 302 22.04 22.67 9.41
CA THR A 302 22.12 23.43 10.67
C THR A 302 20.77 24.06 10.90
N ILE A 303 20.06 23.60 11.92
CA ILE A 303 18.72 24.07 12.28
C ILE A 303 18.81 25.05 13.44
N GLN A 304 18.07 26.14 13.36
CA GLN A 304 17.89 27.10 14.44
C GLN A 304 16.46 27.01 14.98
N VAL A 305 16.34 27.07 16.30
CA VAL A 305 15.11 27.36 17.01
C VAL A 305 15.23 28.72 17.69
N LYS A 306 14.17 29.52 17.62
CA LYS A 306 14.03 30.80 18.33
C LYS A 306 12.76 30.76 19.18
N ASP A 307 12.84 31.23 20.43
CA ASP A 307 11.67 31.32 21.30
C ASP A 307 10.97 32.70 21.20
N SER A 308 9.86 32.86 21.93
CA SER A 308 9.08 34.11 21.93
C SER A 308 9.79 35.29 22.61
N ALA A 309 10.70 35.02 23.55
CA ALA A 309 11.53 36.02 24.23
C ALA A 309 12.75 36.45 23.40
N GLY A 310 13.04 35.76 22.31
CA GLY A 310 14.10 36.06 21.37
C GLY A 310 15.39 35.26 21.56
N ALA A 311 15.44 34.34 22.52
CA ALA A 311 16.56 33.42 22.68
C ALA A 311 16.66 32.47 21.48
N VAL A 312 17.88 32.04 21.16
CA VAL A 312 18.15 31.16 20.02
C VAL A 312 19.01 29.96 20.44
N ALA A 313 18.71 28.81 19.86
CA ALA A 313 19.57 27.63 19.91
C ALA A 313 19.76 27.05 18.51
N VAL A 314 20.88 26.37 18.30
CA VAL A 314 21.29 25.84 17.00
C VAL A 314 21.85 24.44 17.19
N GLN A 315 21.51 23.52 16.28
CA GLN A 315 22.07 22.17 16.24
C GLN A 315 22.26 21.73 14.80
N THR A 316 23.31 20.95 14.56
CA THR A 316 23.55 20.30 13.27
C THR A 316 22.98 18.89 13.29
N PHE A 317 22.26 18.56 12.24
CA PHE A 317 21.69 17.24 11.95
C PHE A 317 22.20 16.73 10.61
N SER A 318 22.13 15.42 10.41
CA SER A 318 22.27 14.80 9.09
C SER A 318 20.97 14.09 8.71
N LEU A 319 20.46 14.39 7.51
CA LEU A 319 19.34 13.67 6.90
C LEU A 319 19.88 12.78 5.78
N THR A 320 19.73 11.47 5.92
CA THR A 320 20.11 10.51 4.87
C THR A 320 18.98 10.35 3.86
N VAL A 321 19.28 10.51 2.57
CA VAL A 321 18.36 10.17 1.47
C VAL A 321 18.80 8.88 0.80
N ARG A 322 17.90 7.91 0.69
CA ARG A 322 18.11 6.63 0.00
C ARG A 322 17.15 6.47 -1.17
N GLU A 323 17.48 5.51 -2.03
CA GLU A 323 16.56 5.03 -3.04
C GLU A 323 15.49 4.13 -2.39
N ARG A 324 14.25 4.18 -2.87
CA ARG A 324 13.16 3.39 -2.27
C ARG A 324 13.44 1.87 -2.38
N PRO A 325 13.21 1.07 -1.31
CA PRO A 325 13.55 -0.34 -1.31
C PRO A 325 12.84 -1.15 -2.41
N ASN A 326 11.62 -0.80 -2.78
CA ASN A 326 10.87 -1.54 -3.81
C ASN A 326 11.37 -1.29 -5.25
N LYS A 327 12.32 -0.38 -5.48
CA LYS A 327 12.84 -0.08 -6.82
C LYS A 327 13.49 -1.30 -7.48
N TRP A 328 14.25 -2.10 -6.73
CA TRP A 328 14.90 -3.27 -7.30
C TRP A 328 13.88 -4.31 -7.78
N LEU A 329 12.75 -4.45 -7.08
CA LEU A 329 11.67 -5.37 -7.46
C LEU A 329 10.97 -4.86 -8.72
N GLU A 330 10.67 -3.56 -8.77
CA GLU A 330 10.11 -2.91 -9.95
C GLU A 330 10.99 -3.09 -11.19
N GLU A 331 12.30 -2.90 -11.06
CA GLU A 331 13.24 -3.06 -12.18
C GLU A 331 13.45 -4.51 -12.56
N ALA A 332 13.47 -5.43 -11.58
CA ALA A 332 13.61 -6.84 -11.84
C ALA A 332 12.49 -7.40 -12.73
N ARG A 333 11.26 -6.92 -12.54
CA ARG A 333 10.06 -7.27 -13.31
C ARG A 333 9.59 -8.72 -13.23
N LEU A 334 10.38 -9.62 -12.66
CA LEU A 334 10.07 -11.04 -12.58
C LEU A 334 10.44 -11.62 -11.21
N ASP A 335 9.46 -12.19 -10.55
CA ASP A 335 9.56 -12.94 -9.31
C ASP A 335 8.63 -14.16 -9.31
N ALA A 336 8.70 -14.99 -8.28
CA ALA A 336 7.92 -16.21 -8.16
C ALA A 336 7.46 -16.47 -6.73
N LEU A 337 6.20 -16.88 -6.59
CA LEU A 337 5.80 -17.75 -5.50
C LEU A 337 6.28 -19.19 -5.74
N ILE A 338 6.61 -19.87 -4.64
CA ILE A 338 6.96 -21.28 -4.58
C ILE A 338 6.03 -21.90 -3.54
N HIS A 339 4.94 -22.45 -4.03
CA HIS A 339 4.01 -23.25 -3.25
C HIS A 339 4.64 -24.60 -2.88
N ALA A 340 4.22 -25.12 -1.72
CA ALA A 340 4.65 -26.40 -1.19
C ALA A 340 6.18 -26.64 -1.30
N PRO A 341 7.05 -25.77 -0.72
CA PRO A 341 8.50 -25.96 -0.79
C PRO A 341 8.97 -27.32 -0.22
N GLU A 342 8.19 -27.93 0.68
CA GLU A 342 8.36 -29.29 1.19
C GLU A 342 8.33 -30.39 0.09
N SER A 343 7.81 -30.08 -1.09
CA SER A 343 7.75 -31.01 -2.23
C SER A 343 9.07 -31.14 -3.00
N MET A 344 10.08 -30.30 -2.69
CA MET A 344 11.36 -30.28 -3.38
C MET A 344 12.15 -31.58 -3.17
N PRO A 345 12.54 -32.29 -4.24
CA PRO A 345 13.44 -33.43 -4.14
C PRO A 345 14.77 -33.08 -3.46
N ALA A 346 15.26 -34.00 -2.62
CA ALA A 346 16.51 -33.83 -1.90
C ALA A 346 17.67 -33.55 -2.88
N GLY A 347 18.45 -32.50 -2.60
CA GLY A 347 19.62 -32.13 -3.40
C GLY A 347 19.34 -31.35 -4.69
N GLU A 348 18.07 -31.12 -5.09
CA GLU A 348 17.76 -30.48 -6.38
C GLU A 348 17.58 -28.96 -6.34
N HIS A 349 17.62 -28.34 -5.16
CA HIS A 349 17.45 -26.89 -4.95
C HIS A 349 18.35 -26.02 -5.83
N ARG A 350 19.61 -26.42 -6.06
CA ARG A 350 20.53 -25.64 -6.91
C ARG A 350 20.18 -25.75 -8.40
N THR A 351 19.71 -26.91 -8.84
CA THR A 351 19.21 -27.09 -10.21
C THR A 351 17.99 -26.22 -10.44
N PHE A 352 17.07 -26.20 -9.47
CA PHE A 352 15.91 -25.31 -9.44
C PHE A 352 16.30 -23.83 -9.51
N ALA A 353 17.19 -23.37 -8.64
CA ALA A 353 17.64 -21.97 -8.62
C ALA A 353 18.32 -21.55 -9.94
N ARG A 354 19.09 -22.45 -10.57
CA ARG A 354 19.67 -22.20 -11.89
C ARG A 354 18.62 -22.08 -12.99
N LEU A 355 17.55 -22.87 -12.94
CA LEU A 355 16.43 -22.76 -13.87
C LEU A 355 15.71 -21.42 -13.74
N MET A 356 15.48 -20.96 -12.51
CA MET A 356 14.99 -19.60 -12.26
C MET A 356 15.96 -18.54 -12.81
N LYS A 357 17.26 -18.68 -12.54
CA LYS A 357 18.27 -17.71 -12.99
C LYS A 357 18.30 -17.57 -14.52
N ARG A 358 18.16 -18.68 -15.25
CA ARG A 358 18.09 -18.70 -16.72
C ARG A 358 16.93 -17.90 -17.30
N GLN A 359 15.86 -17.68 -16.54
CA GLN A 359 14.68 -16.92 -16.97
C GLN A 359 14.71 -15.46 -16.49
N GLY A 360 15.63 -15.10 -15.61
CA GLY A 360 15.79 -13.74 -15.12
C GLY A 360 15.06 -13.40 -13.82
N TYR A 361 14.55 -14.40 -13.09
CA TYR A 361 13.91 -14.18 -11.79
C TYR A 361 14.87 -13.48 -10.80
N ALA A 362 14.37 -12.47 -10.11
CA ALA A 362 15.16 -11.73 -9.09
C ALA A 362 14.75 -12.06 -7.65
N LEU A 363 13.57 -12.63 -7.45
CA LEU A 363 13.03 -13.00 -6.15
C LEU A 363 12.30 -14.34 -6.24
N GLY A 364 12.58 -15.23 -5.30
CA GLY A 364 11.80 -16.44 -5.06
C GLY A 364 11.24 -16.43 -3.64
N MET A 365 9.93 -16.59 -3.51
CA MET A 365 9.20 -16.52 -2.25
C MET A 365 8.60 -17.87 -1.90
N CYS A 366 9.13 -18.49 -0.84
CA CYS A 366 8.61 -19.77 -0.37
C CYS A 366 7.46 -19.54 0.60
N ILE A 367 6.36 -20.29 0.45
CA ILE A 367 5.33 -20.37 1.49
C ILE A 367 5.97 -20.94 2.75
N GLY A 368 6.00 -20.14 3.82
CA GLY A 368 6.57 -20.53 5.10
C GLY A 368 5.51 -20.93 6.11
N TYR A 369 4.51 -20.07 6.27
CA TYR A 369 3.47 -20.17 7.29
C TYR A 369 2.09 -20.29 6.65
N ASN A 370 1.31 -21.27 7.08
CA ASN A 370 -0.03 -21.61 6.57
C ASN A 370 -0.08 -21.71 5.03
N ASN A 371 -1.28 -21.87 4.46
CA ASN A 371 -1.53 -22.13 3.04
C ASN A 371 -0.99 -23.50 2.55
N GLY A 372 -1.92 -24.40 2.21
CA GLY A 372 -1.66 -25.82 1.96
C GLY A 372 -1.79 -26.68 3.22
N ASP A 373 -1.17 -27.85 3.22
CA ASP A 373 -1.38 -28.88 4.26
C ASP A 373 -0.55 -28.68 5.54
N HIS A 374 0.33 -27.68 5.55
CA HIS A 374 1.25 -27.43 6.66
C HIS A 374 1.11 -26.02 7.21
N ARG A 375 0.97 -25.92 8.55
CA ARG A 375 1.00 -24.64 9.25
C ARG A 375 2.41 -24.03 9.26
N TYR A 376 3.45 -24.84 9.43
CA TYR A 376 4.84 -24.39 9.47
C TYR A 376 5.68 -25.22 8.49
N ARG A 377 6.57 -24.56 7.77
CA ARG A 377 7.62 -25.20 6.96
C ARG A 377 9.01 -24.98 7.55
N TRP A 378 9.01 -24.80 8.87
CA TRP A 378 10.18 -24.75 9.73
C TRP A 378 9.84 -25.32 11.11
N GLN A 379 10.87 -25.64 11.89
CA GLN A 379 10.72 -26.02 13.30
C GLN A 379 10.46 -24.75 14.12
N SER A 380 9.18 -24.37 14.26
CA SER A 380 8.78 -23.20 15.05
C SER A 380 8.85 -23.50 16.54
N ARG A 381 9.03 -22.46 17.36
CA ARG A 381 8.90 -22.57 18.82
C ARG A 381 7.56 -23.17 19.29
N TYR A 382 6.51 -23.02 18.49
CA TYR A 382 5.18 -23.57 18.79
C TYR A 382 4.98 -25.00 18.29
N HIS A 383 5.89 -25.49 17.44
CA HIS A 383 5.86 -26.85 16.91
C HIS A 383 7.30 -27.33 16.66
N PRO A 384 8.10 -27.54 17.73
CA PRO A 384 9.52 -27.85 17.60
C PRO A 384 9.77 -29.19 16.90
N ASP A 385 8.85 -30.15 17.09
CA ASP A 385 8.91 -31.50 16.50
C ASP A 385 8.24 -31.56 15.11
N ASN A 386 8.09 -30.43 14.43
CA ASN A 386 7.47 -30.36 13.10
C ASN A 386 8.12 -31.37 12.12
N PRO A 387 7.37 -32.35 11.59
CA PRO A 387 7.94 -33.40 10.73
C PRO A 387 8.44 -32.88 9.38
N VAL A 388 7.98 -31.70 8.94
CA VAL A 388 8.46 -31.06 7.69
C VAL A 388 9.92 -30.59 7.82
N GLY A 389 10.37 -30.27 9.04
CA GLY A 389 11.67 -29.65 9.26
C GLY A 389 11.74 -28.25 8.65
N ASP A 390 12.96 -27.77 8.36
CA ASP A 390 13.21 -26.49 7.70
C ASP A 390 13.27 -26.66 6.17
N ALA A 391 12.13 -26.45 5.51
CA ALA A 391 12.04 -26.51 4.06
C ALA A 391 12.49 -25.19 3.39
N LEU A 392 12.74 -24.12 4.14
CA LEU A 392 12.99 -22.78 3.60
C LEU A 392 14.48 -22.48 3.45
N MET A 393 15.30 -22.87 4.43
CA MET A 393 16.73 -22.59 4.43
C MET A 393 17.47 -23.16 3.20
N PRO A 394 17.19 -24.40 2.71
CA PRO A 394 17.82 -24.92 1.51
C PRO A 394 17.48 -24.11 0.24
N TYR A 395 16.24 -23.64 0.11
CA TYR A 395 15.85 -22.72 -0.97
C TYR A 395 16.59 -21.40 -0.86
N LYS A 396 16.62 -20.78 0.31
CA LYS A 396 17.35 -19.54 0.55
C LYS A 396 18.80 -19.65 0.09
N GLN A 397 19.51 -20.69 0.54
CA GLN A 397 20.91 -20.91 0.19
C GLN A 397 21.10 -21.10 -1.32
N ALA A 398 20.24 -21.89 -1.97
CA ALA A 398 20.34 -22.15 -3.40
C ALA A 398 20.02 -20.91 -4.26
N LEU A 399 18.98 -20.16 -3.91
CA LEU A 399 18.57 -18.95 -4.61
C LEU A 399 19.66 -17.87 -4.50
N GLU A 400 20.14 -17.60 -3.28
CA GLU A 400 21.16 -16.58 -3.06
C GLU A 400 22.50 -16.93 -3.71
N ALA A 401 22.86 -18.22 -3.78
CA ALA A 401 24.05 -18.69 -4.50
C ALA A 401 23.99 -18.39 -6.02
N GLU A 402 22.79 -18.25 -6.60
CA GLU A 402 22.58 -17.90 -8.01
C GLU A 402 22.23 -16.39 -8.18
N GLY A 403 22.33 -15.61 -7.10
CA GLY A 403 22.07 -14.18 -7.08
C GLY A 403 20.58 -13.81 -7.15
N ILE A 404 19.70 -14.73 -6.74
CA ILE A 404 18.24 -14.52 -6.61
C ILE A 404 17.94 -14.24 -5.15
N ARG A 405 17.17 -13.18 -4.87
CA ARG A 405 16.78 -12.84 -3.50
C ARG A 405 15.78 -13.88 -2.98
N PHE A 406 15.88 -14.16 -1.68
CA PHE A 406 14.94 -15.02 -0.98
C PHE A 406 13.87 -14.18 -0.26
N GLY A 407 12.60 -14.61 -0.37
CA GLY A 407 11.49 -14.08 0.40
C GLY A 407 10.69 -15.19 1.08
N VAL A 408 9.84 -14.79 2.02
CA VAL A 408 8.95 -15.69 2.76
C VAL A 408 7.52 -15.23 2.58
N TYR A 409 6.66 -16.16 2.19
CA TYR A 409 5.23 -15.97 2.16
C TYR A 409 4.62 -16.42 3.48
N ILE A 410 3.72 -15.59 4.00
CA ILE A 410 2.95 -15.80 5.22
C ILE A 410 1.47 -15.82 4.81
N GLY A 411 0.88 -17.00 4.90
CA GLY A 411 -0.56 -17.22 4.73
C GLY A 411 -1.37 -16.62 5.86
N ASN A 412 -2.68 -16.84 5.85
CA ASN A 412 -3.58 -16.34 6.88
C ASN A 412 -3.20 -16.86 8.28
N PHE A 413 -3.26 -16.00 9.28
CA PHE A 413 -3.31 -16.36 10.69
C PHE A 413 -4.75 -16.78 11.02
N ASP A 414 -5.13 -18.00 10.63
CA ASP A 414 -6.45 -18.60 10.92
C ASP A 414 -6.39 -19.56 12.14
N GLY A 415 -7.48 -19.58 12.94
CA GLY A 415 -7.65 -20.47 14.10
C GLY A 415 -6.96 -20.00 15.39
N ASP A 416 -6.39 -20.95 16.14
CA ASP A 416 -5.79 -20.74 17.50
C ASP A 416 -4.65 -19.68 17.50
N ASN A 417 -3.89 -19.56 16.41
CA ASN A 417 -2.76 -18.62 16.26
C ASN A 417 -1.77 -18.58 17.44
N HIS A 418 -1.75 -19.61 18.29
CA HIS A 418 -0.89 -19.69 19.47
C HIS A 418 -1.11 -18.52 20.43
N GLY A 419 -2.38 -18.23 20.71
CA GLY A 419 -2.78 -17.12 21.59
C GLY A 419 -3.11 -15.81 20.85
N GLY A 420 -3.42 -15.86 19.55
CA GLY A 420 -3.86 -14.71 18.78
C GLY A 420 -2.73 -13.80 18.28
N GLU A 421 -2.93 -12.48 18.36
CA GLU A 421 -2.01 -11.48 17.79
C GLU A 421 -0.59 -11.55 18.37
N ASN A 422 -0.45 -11.97 19.63
CA ASN A 422 0.83 -12.18 20.29
C ASN A 422 1.66 -13.27 19.61
N GLY A 423 1.02 -14.40 19.27
CA GLY A 423 1.66 -15.48 18.53
C GLY A 423 2.09 -15.04 17.12
N ALA A 424 1.26 -14.23 16.43
CA ALA A 424 1.59 -13.72 15.10
C ALA A 424 2.87 -12.86 15.10
N ILE A 425 3.02 -11.93 16.06
CA ILE A 425 4.23 -11.12 16.22
C ILE A 425 5.47 -12.00 16.43
N LEU A 426 5.35 -13.02 17.27
CA LEU A 426 6.46 -13.93 17.57
C LEU A 426 6.83 -14.82 16.38
N VAL A 427 5.86 -15.23 15.56
CA VAL A 427 6.11 -15.92 14.30
C VAL A 427 6.87 -15.01 13.32
N ILE A 428 6.48 -13.74 13.20
CA ILE A 428 7.18 -12.78 12.34
C ILE A 428 8.60 -12.49 12.83
N ASP A 429 8.80 -12.28 14.14
CA ASP A 429 10.14 -12.13 14.73
C ASP A 429 11.02 -13.36 14.46
N GLU A 430 10.47 -14.57 14.61
CA GLU A 430 11.17 -15.82 14.32
C GLU A 430 11.60 -15.91 12.85
N VAL A 431 10.70 -15.61 11.91
CA VAL A 431 11.00 -15.59 10.47
C VAL A 431 12.10 -14.59 10.14
N MET A 432 12.03 -13.38 10.70
CA MET A 432 13.03 -12.33 10.47
C MET A 432 14.41 -12.73 11.01
N ARG A 433 14.48 -13.30 12.22
CA ARG A 433 15.74 -13.78 12.82
C ARG A 433 16.34 -14.94 12.05
N ARG A 434 15.51 -15.90 11.63
CA ARG A 434 15.96 -17.15 11.00
C ARG A 434 16.41 -16.96 9.55
N TYR A 435 15.64 -16.21 8.76
CA TYR A 435 15.84 -16.17 7.31
C TYR A 435 16.34 -14.83 6.77
N ARG A 436 16.12 -13.73 7.50
CA ARG A 436 16.41 -12.36 7.05
C ARG A 436 15.95 -12.13 5.59
N PRO A 437 14.66 -12.32 5.29
CA PRO A 437 14.18 -12.31 3.92
C PRO A 437 14.29 -10.91 3.29
N SER A 438 14.49 -10.87 1.97
CA SER A 438 14.40 -9.63 1.18
C SER A 438 12.96 -9.15 1.01
N ALA A 439 11.98 -10.04 1.13
CA ALA A 439 10.56 -9.72 1.08
C ALA A 439 9.75 -10.66 1.98
N ILE A 440 8.74 -10.11 2.65
CA ILE A 440 7.65 -10.85 3.28
C ILE A 440 6.38 -10.58 2.48
N TRP A 441 5.71 -11.65 2.09
CA TRP A 441 4.50 -11.61 1.29
C TRP A 441 3.32 -12.09 2.14
N PHE A 442 2.29 -11.27 2.33
CA PHE A 442 1.13 -11.59 3.16
C PHE A 442 -0.09 -11.92 2.30
N ASP A 443 -0.64 -13.11 2.50
CA ASP A 443 -1.79 -13.61 1.73
C ASP A 443 -3.13 -13.09 2.21
N TRP A 444 -3.96 -12.55 1.31
CA TRP A 444 -5.23 -11.87 1.60
C TRP A 444 -5.15 -10.99 2.88
N ALA A 445 -3.94 -10.44 3.12
CA ALA A 445 -3.43 -9.69 4.28
C ALA A 445 -2.99 -10.42 5.56
N GLY A 446 -2.83 -11.74 5.58
CA GLY A 446 -2.35 -12.50 6.74
C GLY A 446 -3.30 -12.46 7.93
N TRP A 447 -4.21 -11.50 8.02
CA TRP A 447 -5.33 -11.38 8.95
C TRP A 447 -6.11 -10.10 8.57
N GLN A 448 -7.44 -10.09 8.62
CA GLN A 448 -8.25 -8.86 8.57
C GLN A 448 -8.24 -8.11 9.91
N GLY A 449 -7.08 -8.02 10.56
CA GLY A 449 -6.98 -7.40 11.85
C GLY A 449 -5.69 -6.63 12.07
N PHE A 450 -5.57 -6.13 13.28
CA PHE A 450 -5.08 -4.79 13.53
C PHE A 450 -3.73 -4.75 14.25
N ALA A 451 -3.04 -5.89 14.31
CA ALA A 451 -1.66 -5.99 14.75
C ALA A 451 -0.66 -5.69 13.62
N LEU A 452 -1.14 -5.29 12.43
CA LEU A 452 -0.30 -5.07 11.25
C LEU A 452 0.76 -3.99 11.48
N ASP A 453 0.43 -2.87 12.12
CA ASP A 453 1.40 -1.82 12.48
C ASP A 453 2.54 -2.39 13.34
N ALA A 454 2.20 -3.22 14.34
CA ALA A 454 3.20 -3.90 15.19
C ALA A 454 4.03 -4.92 14.39
N MET A 455 3.40 -5.75 13.54
CA MET A 455 4.12 -6.72 12.70
C MET A 455 5.07 -6.04 11.72
N TYR A 456 4.62 -4.96 11.08
CA TYR A 456 5.43 -4.18 10.16
C TYR A 456 6.58 -3.50 10.88
N SER A 457 6.35 -2.94 12.08
CA SER A 457 7.40 -2.36 12.92
C SER A 457 8.47 -3.38 13.28
N VAL A 458 8.09 -4.62 13.62
CA VAL A 458 9.04 -5.73 13.84
C VAL A 458 9.87 -6.01 12.60
N ILE A 459 9.24 -6.16 11.43
CA ILE A 459 9.94 -6.41 10.16
C ILE A 459 10.97 -5.29 9.89
N ARG A 460 10.56 -4.04 10.01
CA ARG A 460 11.42 -2.88 9.72
C ARG A 460 12.52 -2.69 10.74
N THR A 461 12.27 -3.02 12.00
CA THR A 461 13.27 -2.99 13.06
C THR A 461 14.41 -3.96 12.80
N HIS A 462 14.10 -5.16 12.31
CA HIS A 462 15.09 -6.15 11.87
C HIS A 462 15.81 -5.69 10.61
N ASN A 463 15.07 -5.24 9.60
CA ASN A 463 15.62 -4.73 8.36
C ASN A 463 14.67 -3.72 7.70
N PRO A 464 15.03 -2.42 7.64
CA PRO A 464 14.16 -1.40 7.04
C PRO A 464 14.00 -1.57 5.52
N ASP A 465 14.83 -2.40 4.88
CA ASP A 465 14.80 -2.66 3.43
C ASP A 465 14.03 -3.93 3.03
N THR A 466 13.59 -4.76 3.98
CA THR A 466 12.76 -5.94 3.68
C THR A 466 11.42 -5.48 3.12
N LEU A 467 11.07 -5.94 1.93
CA LEU A 467 9.81 -5.56 1.29
C LEU A 467 8.63 -6.18 2.00
N ILE A 468 7.56 -5.41 2.20
CA ILE A 468 6.27 -5.92 2.65
C ILE A 468 5.34 -5.92 1.43
N ILE A 469 4.95 -7.11 0.97
CA ILE A 469 4.10 -7.32 -0.20
C ILE A 469 2.76 -7.83 0.27
N LEU A 470 1.67 -7.17 -0.13
CA LEU A 470 0.32 -7.56 0.27
C LEU A 470 -0.46 -8.15 -0.87
N ASN A 471 -1.17 -9.24 -0.63
CA ASN A 471 -2.10 -9.78 -1.59
C ASN A 471 -3.48 -9.13 -1.47
N GLY A 472 -4.00 -8.66 -2.61
CA GLY A 472 -5.34 -8.07 -2.71
C GLY A 472 -5.41 -6.57 -2.38
N ILE A 473 -6.45 -5.92 -2.91
CA ILE A 473 -6.79 -4.49 -2.73
C ILE A 473 -7.54 -4.16 -1.41
N PRO A 474 -8.39 -5.03 -0.82
CA PRO A 474 -9.25 -4.68 0.31
C PRO A 474 -8.54 -4.39 1.65
N THR A 475 -7.22 -4.49 1.71
CA THR A 475 -6.45 -4.47 2.96
C THR A 475 -5.29 -3.47 2.91
N LEU A 476 -5.27 -2.63 1.86
CA LEU A 476 -4.24 -1.62 1.64
C LEU A 476 -4.26 -0.50 2.68
N PHE A 477 -5.16 -0.51 3.66
CA PHE A 477 -5.42 0.60 4.56
C PHE A 477 -4.38 0.82 5.67
N ASN A 478 -3.32 0.00 5.74
CA ASN A 478 -2.17 0.23 6.64
C ASN A 478 -0.96 0.76 5.86
N GLY A 479 -0.21 1.69 6.46
CA GLY A 479 0.67 2.60 5.72
C GLY A 479 1.98 2.02 5.22
N ASP A 480 2.34 0.82 5.66
CA ASP A 480 3.74 0.37 5.65
C ASP A 480 4.12 -0.68 4.62
N TRP A 481 3.20 -1.10 3.77
CA TRP A 481 3.52 -1.98 2.66
C TRP A 481 4.28 -1.26 1.53
N ASP A 482 4.98 -2.05 0.71
CA ASP A 482 5.87 -1.59 -0.37
C ASP A 482 5.41 -2.00 -1.77
N ALA A 483 4.71 -3.13 -1.87
CA ALA A 483 4.12 -3.64 -3.10
C ALA A 483 2.79 -4.34 -2.81
N VAL A 484 1.98 -4.50 -3.86
CA VAL A 484 0.73 -5.25 -3.80
C VAL A 484 0.68 -6.27 -4.92
N CYS A 485 0.20 -7.47 -4.61
CA CYS A 485 -0.10 -8.51 -5.56
C CYS A 485 -1.57 -8.49 -5.98
N MET A 486 -1.79 -8.72 -7.26
CA MET A 486 -3.08 -9.06 -7.83
C MET A 486 -3.06 -10.48 -8.39
N GLU A 487 -3.96 -11.33 -7.90
CA GLU A 487 -4.01 -12.72 -8.34
C GLU A 487 -4.70 -12.90 -9.71
N GLY A 488 -4.18 -13.84 -10.49
CA GLY A 488 -4.87 -14.40 -11.65
C GLY A 488 -4.50 -15.85 -11.89
N TRP A 489 -5.52 -16.67 -12.10
CA TRP A 489 -5.36 -18.11 -12.31
C TRP A 489 -5.00 -18.44 -13.76
N GLY A 490 -4.02 -19.32 -13.95
CA GLY A 490 -3.49 -19.66 -15.28
C GLY A 490 -2.78 -18.48 -15.95
N ALA A 491 -2.33 -18.64 -17.20
CA ALA A 491 -1.64 -17.57 -17.92
C ALA A 491 -2.53 -16.33 -18.19
N TRP A 492 -3.80 -16.53 -18.56
CA TRP A 492 -4.69 -15.48 -19.07
C TRP A 492 -5.95 -15.23 -18.20
N GLY A 493 -5.93 -15.63 -16.93
CA GLY A 493 -7.07 -15.58 -16.01
C GLY A 493 -7.89 -14.28 -16.07
N GLU A 494 -9.22 -14.42 -16.18
CA GLU A 494 -10.10 -13.30 -16.53
C GLU A 494 -10.25 -12.23 -15.44
N LYS A 495 -10.30 -12.62 -14.16
CA LYS A 495 -10.57 -11.71 -13.03
C LYS A 495 -9.64 -10.50 -13.01
N HIS A 496 -8.36 -10.71 -13.29
CA HIS A 496 -7.37 -9.65 -13.26
C HIS A 496 -7.42 -8.75 -14.50
N TRP A 497 -7.63 -9.31 -15.69
CA TRP A 497 -7.61 -8.49 -16.90
C TRP A 497 -8.87 -7.62 -17.04
N ARG A 498 -9.94 -7.93 -16.29
CA ARG A 498 -11.13 -7.08 -16.15
C ARG A 498 -10.92 -5.89 -15.22
N THR A 499 -10.07 -6.05 -14.21
CA THR A 499 -9.65 -4.96 -13.30
C THR A 499 -8.42 -4.25 -13.84
N TRP A 500 -7.79 -4.80 -14.88
CA TRP A 500 -6.69 -4.18 -15.57
C TRP A 500 -7.18 -3.03 -16.44
N PRO A 501 -6.52 -1.89 -16.36
CA PRO A 501 -5.43 -1.61 -15.44
C PRO A 501 -5.87 -0.98 -14.11
N VAL A 502 -5.19 -1.35 -13.03
CA VAL A 502 -5.52 -0.80 -11.70
C VAL A 502 -4.75 0.49 -11.44
N SER A 503 -5.51 1.55 -11.16
CA SER A 503 -4.97 2.78 -10.60
C SER A 503 -4.98 2.69 -9.08
N ILE A 504 -3.81 2.57 -8.46
CA ILE A 504 -3.68 2.61 -6.99
C ILE A 504 -3.32 4.04 -6.59
N SER A 505 -4.28 4.71 -5.95
CA SER A 505 -4.06 6.04 -5.36
C SER A 505 -3.40 5.85 -4.00
N TRP A 506 -2.07 5.92 -3.95
CA TRP A 506 -1.29 5.76 -2.73
C TRP A 506 -0.28 6.90 -2.54
N PHE A 507 0.05 7.21 -1.30
CA PHE A 507 0.97 8.31 -0.98
C PHE A 507 2.44 7.96 -1.26
N LYS A 508 2.81 6.68 -1.22
CA LYS A 508 4.11 6.18 -1.72
C LYS A 508 3.94 5.75 -3.17
N ARG A 509 5.02 5.78 -3.95
CA ARG A 509 5.08 5.03 -5.21
C ARG A 509 5.10 3.52 -4.92
N PRO A 510 3.99 2.78 -5.17
CA PRO A 510 3.94 1.35 -4.93
C PRO A 510 4.44 0.58 -6.16
N VAL A 511 4.76 -0.69 -5.96
CA VAL A 511 4.93 -1.65 -7.05
C VAL A 511 3.68 -2.53 -7.11
N VAL A 512 3.20 -2.79 -8.33
CA VAL A 512 2.08 -3.70 -8.54
C VAL A 512 2.62 -4.98 -9.17
N GLU A 513 2.45 -6.06 -8.44
CA GLU A 513 2.77 -7.42 -8.81
C GLU A 513 1.50 -8.12 -9.32
N SER A 514 1.65 -9.06 -10.25
CA SER A 514 0.56 -9.94 -10.68
C SER A 514 0.98 -11.39 -10.63
N TRP A 515 0.35 -12.18 -9.76
CA TRP A 515 0.63 -13.61 -9.60
C TRP A 515 -0.13 -14.47 -10.61
N ARG A 516 0.58 -15.41 -11.24
CA ARG A 516 0.08 -16.35 -12.23
C ARG A 516 0.45 -17.77 -11.85
N LEU A 517 -0.55 -18.60 -11.58
CA LEU A 517 -0.35 -20.04 -11.41
C LEU A 517 0.05 -20.70 -12.75
N ILE A 518 1.18 -21.41 -12.78
CA ILE A 518 1.42 -22.43 -13.80
C ILE A 518 0.55 -23.65 -13.48
N THR A 519 -0.31 -24.03 -14.43
CA THR A 519 -1.24 -25.14 -14.23
C THR A 519 -0.49 -26.43 -13.95
N ASP A 520 -0.75 -27.01 -12.78
CA ASP A 520 -0.30 -28.35 -12.42
C ASP A 520 -1.46 -29.33 -12.73
N PRO A 521 -1.29 -30.28 -13.67
CA PRO A 521 -2.37 -31.20 -14.07
C PRO A 521 -2.81 -32.14 -12.94
N ASN A 522 -2.03 -32.25 -11.86
CA ASN A 522 -2.39 -33.02 -10.67
C ASN A 522 -3.15 -32.18 -9.64
N PHE A 523 -3.14 -30.84 -9.76
CA PHE A 523 -3.74 -29.96 -8.77
C PHE A 523 -5.24 -29.84 -8.94
N VAL A 524 -5.99 -29.82 -7.84
CA VAL A 524 -7.46 -29.89 -7.86
C VAL A 524 -8.11 -28.81 -8.73
N TYR A 525 -7.55 -27.59 -8.76
CA TYR A 525 -8.09 -26.48 -9.55
C TYR A 525 -7.63 -26.43 -11.02
N SER A 526 -6.62 -27.22 -11.40
CA SER A 526 -6.09 -27.32 -12.76
C SER A 526 -6.02 -28.77 -13.27
N LYS A 527 -6.85 -29.65 -12.70
CA LYS A 527 -6.81 -31.09 -12.95
C LYS A 527 -6.96 -31.40 -14.44
N GLY A 528 -6.00 -32.14 -14.99
CA GLY A 528 -5.97 -32.54 -16.40
C GLY A 528 -5.59 -31.42 -17.39
N VAL A 529 -5.25 -30.23 -16.90
CA VAL A 529 -4.80 -29.10 -17.73
C VAL A 529 -3.28 -29.06 -17.74
N HIS A 530 -2.69 -29.38 -18.89
CA HIS A 530 -1.24 -29.26 -19.07
C HIS A 530 -0.84 -27.80 -19.36
N PRO A 531 0.24 -27.30 -18.74
CA PRO A 531 0.70 -25.94 -18.98
C PRO A 531 1.23 -25.79 -20.41
N ARG A 532 0.93 -24.65 -21.04
CA ARG A 532 1.47 -24.28 -22.35
C ARG A 532 2.46 -23.14 -22.17
N TRP A 533 3.75 -23.46 -22.25
CA TRP A 533 4.81 -22.49 -21.94
C TRP A 533 4.73 -21.19 -22.76
N GLN A 534 4.27 -21.26 -24.01
CA GLN A 534 4.13 -20.09 -24.88
C GLN A 534 3.14 -19.07 -24.31
N ASP A 535 2.06 -19.53 -23.69
CA ASP A 535 1.08 -18.62 -23.07
C ASP A 535 1.68 -17.92 -21.86
N TYR A 536 2.48 -18.62 -21.05
CA TYR A 536 3.12 -18.06 -19.87
C TYR A 536 4.19 -17.02 -20.23
N VAL A 537 5.00 -17.26 -21.28
CA VAL A 537 5.93 -16.24 -21.79
C VAL A 537 5.18 -15.00 -22.29
N LYS A 538 4.11 -15.19 -23.08
CA LYS A 538 3.29 -14.06 -23.56
C LYS A 538 2.62 -13.29 -22.43
N ALA A 539 2.09 -13.99 -21.42
CA ALA A 539 1.46 -13.38 -20.26
C ALA A 539 2.47 -12.61 -19.42
N MET A 540 3.64 -13.20 -19.16
CA MET A 540 4.77 -12.55 -18.47
C MET A 540 5.16 -11.25 -19.17
N ILE A 541 5.42 -11.29 -20.48
CA ILE A 541 5.80 -10.11 -21.26
C ILE A 541 4.67 -9.08 -21.29
N SER A 542 3.40 -9.50 -21.35
CA SER A 542 2.26 -8.59 -21.31
C SER A 542 2.17 -7.85 -19.97
N LEU A 543 2.33 -8.56 -18.86
CA LEU A 543 2.35 -7.96 -17.52
C LEU A 543 3.47 -6.92 -17.37
N ILE A 544 4.68 -7.27 -17.79
CA ILE A 544 5.85 -6.39 -17.74
C ILE A 544 5.68 -5.19 -18.68
N GLY A 545 5.18 -5.45 -19.89
CA GLY A 545 4.85 -4.46 -20.93
C GLY A 545 3.86 -3.40 -20.45
N GLU A 546 2.99 -3.81 -19.53
CA GLU A 546 2.01 -2.94 -18.91
C GLU A 546 2.46 -2.48 -17.49
N GLY A 547 3.73 -2.66 -17.13
CA GLY A 547 4.33 -2.01 -15.96
C GLY A 547 4.17 -2.73 -14.64
N TYR A 548 3.70 -3.97 -14.63
CA TYR A 548 3.67 -4.78 -13.42
C TYR A 548 4.99 -5.51 -13.22
N VAL A 549 5.15 -6.09 -12.03
CA VAL A 549 6.06 -7.20 -11.79
C VAL A 549 5.27 -8.48 -12.06
N ALA A 550 5.77 -9.30 -12.98
CA ALA A 550 5.17 -10.59 -13.26
C ALA A 550 5.64 -11.57 -12.18
N ASN A 551 4.69 -12.06 -11.37
CA ASN A 551 4.93 -13.17 -10.49
C ASN A 551 4.45 -14.44 -11.18
N ILE A 552 5.37 -15.18 -11.77
CA ILE A 552 5.05 -16.44 -12.45
C ILE A 552 5.44 -17.56 -11.51
N ASP A 553 4.42 -18.24 -10.98
CA ASP A 553 4.57 -19.32 -10.02
C ASP A 553 5.58 -20.36 -10.49
N HIS A 554 6.51 -20.73 -9.60
CA HIS A 554 7.62 -21.63 -9.93
C HIS A 554 7.63 -22.85 -9.00
N SER A 555 6.47 -23.30 -8.57
CA SER A 555 6.36 -24.44 -7.67
C SER A 555 6.77 -25.73 -8.40
N PRO A 556 7.61 -26.61 -7.82
CA PRO A 556 7.87 -27.91 -8.41
C PRO A 556 6.56 -28.71 -8.60
N THR A 557 5.69 -28.67 -7.61
CA THR A 557 4.31 -29.19 -7.66
C THR A 557 3.57 -28.72 -6.41
N ILE A 558 2.24 -28.73 -6.45
CA ILE A 558 1.39 -28.27 -5.33
C ILE A 558 0.74 -29.45 -4.58
N VAL A 559 0.80 -30.67 -5.10
CA VAL A 559 -0.19 -31.72 -4.76
C VAL A 559 0.38 -33.06 -4.35
N THR A 560 1.68 -33.33 -4.53
CA THR A 560 2.26 -34.65 -4.20
C THR A 560 3.79 -34.61 -4.30
N PRO A 561 4.53 -35.55 -3.67
CA PRO A 561 5.98 -35.58 -3.81
C PRO A 561 6.39 -36.13 -5.19
N ILE A 562 7.19 -35.34 -5.91
CA ILE A 562 7.93 -35.75 -7.11
C ILE A 562 9.25 -36.41 -6.70
N ARG A 563 9.79 -37.34 -7.51
CA ARG A 563 11.07 -38.00 -7.19
C ARG A 563 12.26 -37.17 -7.65
N THR A 564 12.10 -36.49 -8.77
CA THR A 564 13.07 -35.56 -9.36
C THR A 564 12.33 -34.41 -10.03
N LEU A 565 12.98 -33.26 -10.21
CA LEU A 565 12.39 -32.12 -10.92
C LEU A 565 12.01 -32.45 -12.38
N SER A 566 12.57 -33.52 -12.94
CA SER A 566 12.22 -34.00 -14.29
C SER A 566 10.79 -34.53 -14.39
N ASP A 567 10.21 -35.01 -13.28
CA ASP A 567 8.85 -35.54 -13.22
C ASP A 567 7.79 -34.42 -13.16
N SER A 568 8.22 -33.17 -12.95
CA SER A 568 7.32 -32.04 -12.81
C SER A 568 6.91 -31.46 -14.18
N PRO A 569 5.62 -31.49 -14.54
CA PRO A 569 5.12 -30.81 -15.74
C PRO A 569 5.21 -29.28 -15.63
N VAL A 570 5.20 -28.73 -14.41
CA VAL A 570 5.39 -27.30 -14.16
C VAL A 570 6.83 -26.90 -14.48
N LEU A 571 7.82 -27.68 -14.03
CA LEU A 571 9.22 -27.40 -14.32
C LEU A 571 9.63 -27.79 -15.73
N GLU A 572 8.92 -28.71 -16.37
CA GLU A 572 9.03 -28.93 -17.82
C GLU A 572 8.63 -27.67 -18.59
N CYS A 573 7.47 -27.08 -18.28
CA CYS A 573 7.05 -25.80 -18.83
C CYS A 573 8.13 -24.72 -18.65
N HIS A 574 8.67 -24.56 -17.43
CA HIS A 574 9.76 -23.60 -17.19
C HIS A 574 11.05 -23.91 -17.95
N ARG A 575 11.40 -25.19 -18.16
CA ARG A 575 12.56 -25.57 -18.99
C ARG A 575 12.37 -25.12 -20.42
N GLU A 576 11.18 -25.33 -20.99
CA GLU A 576 10.85 -24.87 -22.36
C GLU A 576 10.86 -23.34 -22.46
N MET A 577 10.30 -22.63 -21.47
CA MET A 577 10.42 -21.16 -21.37
C MET A 577 11.89 -20.75 -21.37
N ALA A 578 12.70 -21.34 -20.49
CA ALA A 578 14.11 -21.01 -20.34
C ALA A 578 14.94 -21.31 -21.59
N ASP A 579 14.60 -22.37 -22.33
CA ASP A 579 15.26 -22.72 -23.58
C ASP A 579 14.93 -21.72 -24.70
N TRP A 580 13.66 -21.31 -24.84
CA TRP A 580 13.27 -20.27 -25.79
C TRP A 580 13.90 -18.90 -25.45
N LEU A 581 13.95 -18.55 -24.17
CA LEU A 581 14.56 -17.31 -23.67
C LEU A 581 16.08 -17.25 -23.86
N ASN A 582 16.73 -18.40 -24.07
CA ASN A 582 18.17 -18.51 -24.26
C ASN A 582 18.48 -19.28 -25.56
N PRO A 583 18.16 -18.68 -26.72
CA PRO A 583 18.32 -19.34 -28.01
C PRO A 583 19.79 -19.71 -28.26
N LYS A 584 20.03 -20.92 -28.79
CA LYS A 584 21.38 -21.37 -29.13
C LYS A 584 22.00 -20.47 -30.21
N GLY A 585 23.19 -19.94 -29.94
CA GLY A 585 23.94 -19.13 -30.90
C GLY A 585 23.53 -17.65 -30.97
N ALA A 586 22.60 -17.20 -30.12
CA ALA A 586 22.24 -15.79 -29.96
C ALA A 586 22.32 -15.38 -28.48
N PRO A 587 22.44 -14.06 -28.18
CA PRO A 587 22.35 -13.56 -26.82
C PRO A 587 21.01 -13.94 -26.16
N SER A 588 21.02 -13.99 -24.83
CA SER A 588 19.80 -14.21 -24.05
C SER A 588 18.78 -13.10 -24.32
N LEU A 589 17.51 -13.49 -24.43
CA LEU A 589 16.39 -12.56 -24.56
C LEU A 589 15.99 -11.94 -23.21
N VAL A 590 16.53 -12.45 -22.10
CA VAL A 590 16.22 -12.01 -20.72
C VAL A 590 16.42 -10.50 -20.51
N GLU A 591 17.40 -9.89 -21.19
CA GLU A 591 17.66 -8.45 -21.06
C GLU A 591 16.52 -7.57 -21.59
N SER A 592 15.59 -8.13 -22.38
CA SER A 592 14.53 -7.35 -23.01
C SER A 592 13.35 -7.06 -22.08
N TYR A 593 13.19 -7.84 -21.00
CA TYR A 593 12.10 -7.72 -20.03
C TYR A 593 12.55 -7.65 -18.56
N THR A 594 13.85 -7.72 -18.28
CA THR A 594 14.41 -7.51 -16.93
C THR A 594 15.27 -6.26 -16.88
N GLN A 595 15.31 -5.59 -15.73
CA GLN A 595 15.96 -4.27 -15.58
C GLN A 595 15.38 -3.25 -16.57
N VAL A 596 14.05 -3.22 -16.67
CA VAL A 596 13.30 -2.41 -17.63
C VAL A 596 12.10 -1.73 -16.99
N TYR A 597 11.54 -0.79 -17.73
CA TYR A 597 10.26 -0.16 -17.47
C TYR A 597 9.42 -0.12 -18.73
N PRO A 598 8.10 0.12 -18.64
CA PRO A 598 7.32 0.54 -19.79
C PRO A 598 7.97 1.75 -20.45
N ALA A 599 8.16 1.68 -21.77
CA ALA A 599 8.70 2.81 -22.51
C ALA A 599 7.68 3.96 -22.49
N PRO A 600 8.13 5.23 -22.44
CA PRO A 600 7.26 6.40 -22.54
C PRO A 600 6.80 6.64 -23.99
N LEU A 601 6.31 5.58 -24.65
CA LEU A 601 5.81 5.58 -26.02
C LEU A 601 4.29 5.34 -26.03
N PRO A 602 3.56 5.83 -27.04
CA PRO A 602 2.15 5.52 -27.21
C PRO A 602 1.91 4.00 -27.28
N PRO A 603 0.75 3.50 -26.81
CA PRO A 603 0.40 2.10 -26.94
C PRO A 603 0.45 1.62 -28.40
N ALA A 604 1.08 0.48 -28.63
CA ALA A 604 1.16 -0.14 -29.94
C ALA A 604 0.13 -1.27 -30.09
N ALA A 605 -0.47 -1.40 -31.28
CA ALA A 605 -1.33 -2.53 -31.62
C ALA A 605 -0.55 -3.84 -31.74
N TRP A 606 0.68 -3.77 -32.24
CA TRP A 606 1.53 -4.94 -32.50
C TRP A 606 2.10 -5.59 -31.23
N GLY A 607 2.07 -4.93 -30.08
CA GLY A 607 2.62 -5.46 -28.83
C GLY A 607 2.99 -4.39 -27.79
N TYR A 608 4.18 -4.55 -27.19
CA TYR A 608 4.65 -3.75 -26.05
C TYR A 608 6.01 -3.11 -26.32
N SER A 609 6.24 -1.96 -25.70
CA SER A 609 7.53 -1.27 -25.75
C SER A 609 8.07 -1.10 -24.33
N LEU A 610 9.29 -1.56 -24.11
CA LEU A 610 10.02 -1.45 -22.86
C LEU A 610 11.26 -0.58 -23.05
N ILE A 611 11.69 0.09 -21.99
CA ILE A 611 12.92 0.86 -21.93
C ILE A 611 13.84 0.23 -20.88
N LYS A 612 15.11 0.03 -21.22
CA LYS A 612 16.12 -0.42 -20.27
C LYS A 612 16.25 0.60 -19.13
N ALA A 613 16.45 0.16 -17.89
CA ALA A 613 16.48 1.01 -16.70
C ALA A 613 17.52 2.14 -16.77
N ASP A 614 18.64 1.92 -17.46
CA ASP A 614 19.66 2.94 -17.72
C ASP A 614 19.35 3.87 -18.91
N GLY A 615 18.24 3.64 -19.61
CA GLY A 615 17.78 4.40 -20.77
C GLY A 615 18.51 4.12 -22.08
N SER A 616 19.46 3.19 -22.13
CA SER A 616 20.34 2.99 -23.30
C SER A 616 19.68 2.28 -24.48
N ALA A 617 18.55 1.59 -24.27
CA ALA A 617 17.85 0.87 -25.31
C ALA A 617 16.33 0.82 -25.09
N LEU A 618 15.59 0.66 -26.17
CA LEU A 618 14.19 0.24 -26.18
C LEU A 618 14.10 -1.21 -26.65
N TYR A 619 13.16 -1.96 -26.10
CA TYR A 619 12.80 -3.31 -26.53
C TYR A 619 11.37 -3.33 -27.03
N LEU A 620 11.17 -3.76 -28.26
CA LEU A 620 9.87 -3.90 -28.89
C LEU A 620 9.51 -5.38 -28.87
N HIS A 621 8.51 -5.71 -28.06
CA HIS A 621 7.94 -7.04 -27.97
C HIS A 621 6.74 -7.10 -28.91
N ILE A 622 6.88 -7.81 -30.03
CA ILE A 622 5.88 -7.92 -31.09
C ILE A 622 5.26 -9.31 -30.99
N LEU A 623 4.12 -9.36 -30.31
CA LEU A 623 3.40 -10.61 -30.02
C LEU A 623 1.90 -10.44 -30.18
N GLN A 624 1.27 -11.54 -30.59
CA GLN A 624 -0.18 -11.65 -30.59
C GLN A 624 -0.67 -12.17 -29.24
N THR A 625 -1.64 -11.49 -28.66
CA THR A 625 -2.27 -11.88 -27.38
C THR A 625 -3.78 -12.05 -27.55
N PRO A 626 -4.44 -12.85 -26.70
CA PRO A 626 -5.90 -12.95 -26.67
C PRO A 626 -6.61 -11.63 -26.29
N ARG A 627 -5.85 -10.55 -26.03
CA ARG A 627 -6.31 -9.30 -25.43
C ARG A 627 -6.05 -8.10 -26.35
N GLY A 628 -6.02 -8.34 -27.65
CA GLY A 628 -6.05 -7.30 -28.68
C GLY A 628 -4.71 -6.88 -29.24
N LYS A 629 -3.59 -7.50 -28.82
CA LYS A 629 -2.31 -7.30 -29.52
C LYS A 629 -2.27 -8.14 -30.79
N THR A 630 -1.88 -7.54 -31.90
CA THR A 630 -1.98 -8.11 -33.25
C THR A 630 -0.72 -8.80 -33.73
N GLY A 631 0.41 -8.65 -33.03
CA GLY A 631 1.72 -9.08 -33.54
C GLY A 631 2.19 -8.23 -34.74
N MET A 632 3.06 -8.81 -35.57
CA MET A 632 3.75 -8.11 -36.66
C MET A 632 2.77 -7.38 -37.61
N PRO A 633 2.98 -6.08 -37.90
CA PRO A 633 2.18 -5.36 -38.87
C PRO A 633 2.21 -6.02 -40.27
N PRO A 634 1.09 -6.05 -41.01
CA PRO A 634 1.04 -6.68 -42.34
C PRO A 634 1.97 -6.05 -43.39
N ASP A 635 2.26 -4.76 -43.27
CA ASP A 635 3.17 -4.02 -44.15
C ASP A 635 4.64 -4.14 -43.71
N GLY A 636 4.90 -4.86 -42.61
CA GLY A 636 6.22 -5.04 -42.00
C GLY A 636 6.88 -3.73 -41.56
N THR A 637 6.12 -2.64 -41.38
CA THR A 637 6.69 -1.35 -40.96
C THR A 637 6.32 -1.04 -39.51
N ILE A 638 7.33 -0.79 -38.68
CA ILE A 638 7.13 -0.40 -37.28
C ILE A 638 7.58 1.04 -37.10
N VAL A 639 6.71 1.87 -36.52
CA VAL A 639 6.98 3.30 -36.30
C VAL A 639 7.02 3.59 -34.81
N LEU A 640 8.12 4.21 -34.36
CA LEU A 640 8.29 4.70 -32.99
C LEU A 640 8.34 6.23 -32.98
N SER A 641 7.51 6.85 -32.16
CA SER A 641 7.54 8.29 -31.94
C SER A 641 6.91 8.63 -30.58
N PRO A 642 7.48 9.56 -29.78
CA PRO A 642 8.73 10.29 -30.03
C PRO A 642 9.97 9.54 -29.52
N VAL A 643 11.03 9.48 -30.33
CA VAL A 643 12.40 9.03 -30.00
C VAL A 643 13.37 10.10 -30.48
N ARG A 644 13.71 11.06 -29.60
CA ARG A 644 14.53 12.22 -29.94
C ARG A 644 16.03 11.92 -29.99
N GLN A 645 16.46 10.88 -29.28
CA GLN A 645 17.84 10.45 -29.25
C GLN A 645 18.19 9.78 -30.58
N PRO A 646 19.38 10.02 -31.15
CA PRO A 646 19.82 9.32 -32.35
C PRO A 646 19.84 7.80 -32.11
N VAL A 647 19.15 7.04 -32.97
CA VAL A 647 19.21 5.58 -32.98
C VAL A 647 20.50 5.14 -33.66
N GLN A 648 21.26 4.29 -32.99
CA GLN A 648 22.53 3.75 -33.50
C GLN A 648 22.31 2.47 -34.30
N ARG A 649 21.51 1.56 -33.77
CA ARG A 649 21.19 0.29 -34.43
C ARG A 649 19.85 -0.26 -33.97
N VAL A 650 19.25 -1.09 -34.82
CA VAL A 650 18.09 -1.91 -34.49
C VAL A 650 18.50 -3.36 -34.70
N VAL A 651 18.29 -4.21 -33.69
CA VAL A 651 18.68 -5.62 -33.70
C VAL A 651 17.44 -6.49 -33.48
N TRP A 652 17.21 -7.43 -34.39
CA TRP A 652 16.30 -8.55 -34.19
C TRP A 652 16.95 -9.55 -33.24
N MET A 653 16.53 -9.54 -31.98
CA MET A 653 17.19 -10.27 -30.91
C MET A 653 17.07 -11.78 -31.07
N ASN A 654 15.93 -12.30 -31.56
CA ASN A 654 15.72 -13.75 -31.71
C ASN A 654 16.77 -14.43 -32.62
N GLN A 655 17.41 -13.67 -33.53
CA GLN A 655 18.44 -14.16 -34.46
C GLN A 655 19.75 -13.37 -34.38
N ASN A 656 19.87 -12.42 -33.45
CA ASN A 656 21.01 -11.52 -33.32
C ASN A 656 21.41 -10.82 -34.64
N ARG A 657 20.43 -10.29 -35.38
CA ARG A 657 20.63 -9.72 -36.72
C ARG A 657 20.21 -8.26 -36.78
N GLU A 658 21.01 -7.40 -37.41
CA GLU A 658 20.61 -6.01 -37.62
C GLU A 658 19.42 -5.86 -38.57
N VAL A 659 18.61 -4.84 -38.32
CA VAL A 659 17.37 -4.53 -39.04
C VAL A 659 17.45 -3.10 -39.59
N PRO A 660 17.15 -2.87 -40.89
CA PRO A 660 17.18 -1.53 -41.44
C PRO A 660 16.18 -0.59 -40.77
N PHE A 661 16.60 0.65 -40.55
CA PHE A 661 15.73 1.70 -40.02
C PHE A 661 16.07 3.06 -40.63
N ARG A 662 15.13 4.00 -40.54
CA ARG A 662 15.33 5.42 -40.88
C ARG A 662 14.74 6.27 -39.77
N GLN A 663 15.53 7.21 -39.26
CA GLN A 663 15.06 8.19 -38.28
C GLN A 663 14.90 9.57 -38.94
N GLN A 664 13.74 10.19 -38.76
CA GLN A 664 13.43 11.55 -39.19
C GLN A 664 12.97 12.34 -37.97
N HIS A 665 13.75 13.32 -37.54
CA HIS A 665 13.53 14.06 -36.30
C HIS A 665 13.37 13.13 -35.08
N ASP A 666 12.18 13.07 -34.48
CA ASP A 666 11.86 12.22 -33.34
C ASP A 666 11.07 10.96 -33.73
N THR A 667 11.00 10.62 -35.02
CA THR A 667 10.26 9.45 -35.51
C THR A 667 11.20 8.44 -36.15
N VAL A 668 11.11 7.18 -35.72
CA VAL A 668 11.94 6.07 -36.20
C VAL A 668 11.05 5.09 -36.96
N HIS A 669 11.39 4.83 -38.22
CA HIS A 669 10.74 3.84 -39.07
C HIS A 669 11.65 2.62 -39.20
N ILE A 670 11.20 1.47 -38.72
CA ILE A 670 11.91 0.19 -38.78
C ILE A 670 11.29 -0.66 -39.89
N ASP A 671 12.14 -1.18 -40.77
CA ASP A 671 11.74 -2.07 -41.87
C ASP A 671 11.89 -3.54 -41.46
N ALA A 672 10.79 -4.12 -40.97
CA ALA A 672 10.70 -5.49 -40.48
C ALA A 672 10.21 -6.48 -41.55
N ARG A 673 10.08 -6.09 -42.83
CA ARG A 673 9.56 -6.96 -43.90
C ARG A 673 10.38 -8.24 -44.14
N THR A 674 11.64 -8.25 -43.72
CA THR A 674 12.56 -9.39 -43.84
C THR A 674 12.64 -10.25 -42.57
N ILE A 675 11.84 -9.93 -41.55
CA ILE A 675 11.81 -10.63 -40.27
C ILE A 675 10.72 -11.70 -40.33
N ALA A 676 11.10 -12.94 -40.03
CA ALA A 676 10.13 -14.00 -39.80
C ALA A 676 9.59 -13.85 -38.38
N SER A 677 8.27 -13.66 -38.24
CA SER A 677 7.63 -13.53 -36.93
C SER A 677 7.81 -14.80 -36.11
N ASP A 678 8.30 -14.65 -34.89
CA ASP A 678 8.30 -15.69 -33.87
C ASP A 678 6.87 -15.86 -33.31
N PRO A 679 6.36 -17.10 -33.19
CA PRO A 679 4.98 -17.37 -32.75
C PRO A 679 4.74 -17.04 -31.26
N VAL A 680 5.81 -16.92 -30.47
CA VAL A 680 5.77 -16.48 -29.08
C VAL A 680 5.93 -14.97 -29.00
N ASP A 681 7.06 -14.46 -29.46
CA ASP A 681 7.35 -13.02 -29.46
C ASP A 681 8.55 -12.66 -30.34
N THR A 682 8.37 -11.69 -31.24
CA THR A 682 9.44 -11.13 -32.07
C THR A 682 10.01 -9.90 -31.39
N ILE A 683 11.29 -9.93 -31.02
CA ILE A 683 11.90 -8.89 -30.19
C ILE A 683 12.88 -8.05 -30.99
N LEU A 684 12.64 -6.74 -31.02
CA LEU A 684 13.58 -5.76 -31.59
C LEU A 684 14.20 -4.89 -30.50
N LYS A 685 15.52 -4.82 -30.46
CA LYS A 685 16.28 -3.89 -29.62
C LYS A 685 16.65 -2.66 -30.43
N VAL A 686 16.25 -1.49 -29.95
CA VAL A 686 16.61 -0.19 -30.54
C VAL A 686 17.60 0.49 -29.60
N GLU A 687 18.86 0.58 -30.03
CA GLU A 687 19.91 1.21 -29.24
C GLU A 687 20.05 2.68 -29.58
N VAL A 688 20.18 3.52 -28.56
CA VAL A 688 20.25 4.97 -28.70
C VAL A 688 21.62 5.50 -28.29
N ALA A 689 22.09 6.53 -28.98
CA ALA A 689 23.41 7.11 -28.77
C ALA A 689 23.60 7.78 -27.40
N ARG A 690 22.50 8.09 -26.72
CA ARG A 690 22.47 8.65 -25.37
C ARG A 690 21.25 8.12 -24.64
N PRO A 691 21.33 7.91 -23.30
CA PRO A 691 20.20 7.47 -22.52
C PRO A 691 18.93 8.30 -22.76
N LEU A 692 17.85 7.61 -23.10
CA LEU A 692 16.49 8.10 -22.91
C LEU A 692 16.32 8.36 -21.42
N LYS A 693 16.01 9.60 -21.03
CA LYS A 693 15.71 9.90 -19.62
C LYS A 693 14.31 9.36 -19.36
N PRO A 694 14.09 8.44 -18.42
CA PRO A 694 12.74 8.06 -18.04
C PRO A 694 12.16 9.19 -17.18
N PRO A 695 11.11 9.92 -17.60
CA PRO A 695 10.19 10.48 -16.63
C PRO A 695 9.16 9.39 -16.30
N TYR A 696 8.87 9.16 -15.03
CA TYR A 696 7.61 8.53 -14.67
C TYR A 696 6.65 9.65 -14.27
N PRO A 697 5.63 9.97 -15.07
CA PRO A 697 4.32 10.15 -14.48
C PRO A 697 3.87 8.80 -13.89
N ALA A 698 2.90 8.83 -12.97
CA ALA A 698 2.18 7.60 -12.60
C ALA A 698 1.80 6.86 -13.90
N PHE A 699 1.98 5.54 -13.93
CA PHE A 699 1.43 4.71 -14.97
C PHE A 699 -0.06 5.05 -15.03
N VAL A 700 -0.46 5.89 -16.01
CA VAL A 700 -1.85 6.08 -16.37
C VAL A 700 -2.05 4.96 -17.34
N PRO A 701 -2.59 3.87 -16.85
CA PRO A 701 -2.64 2.73 -17.70
C PRO A 701 -3.61 3.01 -18.85
N PRO A 702 -3.48 2.33 -20.00
CA PRO A 702 -4.28 2.64 -21.16
C PRO A 702 -5.75 2.53 -20.78
N ARG A 703 -6.43 3.68 -20.69
CA ARG A 703 -7.89 3.68 -20.68
C ARG A 703 -8.28 2.99 -21.99
N PRO A 704 -9.19 2.00 -21.96
CA PRO A 704 -9.79 1.50 -23.18
C PRO A 704 -10.23 2.73 -23.98
N PRO A 705 -9.97 2.81 -25.30
CA PRO A 705 -10.34 3.97 -26.08
C PRO A 705 -11.81 4.27 -25.79
N VAL A 706 -12.06 5.45 -25.22
CA VAL A 706 -13.42 5.91 -24.94
C VAL A 706 -14.09 6.02 -26.30
N LYS A 707 -14.86 4.99 -26.68
CA LYS A 707 -15.88 5.14 -27.70
C LYS A 707 -16.70 6.35 -27.26
N ARG A 708 -16.74 7.41 -28.07
CA ARG A 708 -17.66 8.52 -27.85
C ARG A 708 -19.07 7.92 -27.79
N SER A 709 -19.56 7.70 -26.58
CA SER A 709 -20.90 7.15 -26.35
C SER A 709 -21.88 8.31 -26.28
N ALA A 710 -23.05 8.12 -26.88
CA ALA A 710 -24.18 9.03 -26.66
C ALA A 710 -24.71 8.94 -25.22
N ASN A 711 -24.37 7.88 -24.47
CA ASN A 711 -24.70 7.73 -23.07
C ASN A 711 -23.88 8.73 -22.22
N LEU A 712 -24.57 9.71 -21.65
CA LEU A 712 -23.97 10.73 -20.78
C LEU A 712 -23.55 10.18 -19.41
N ALA A 713 -24.12 9.05 -18.98
CA ALA A 713 -23.83 8.39 -17.70
C ALA A 713 -22.63 7.45 -17.77
N LEU A 714 -22.15 7.08 -18.97
CA LEU A 714 -21.02 6.18 -19.15
C LEU A 714 -19.75 6.71 -18.44
N ASN A 715 -19.16 5.88 -17.59
CA ASN A 715 -17.98 6.15 -16.76
C ASN A 715 -18.12 7.39 -15.86
N LYS A 716 -19.35 7.68 -15.41
CA LYS A 716 -19.63 8.79 -14.49
C LYS A 716 -19.62 8.36 -13.03
N PRO A 717 -19.35 9.28 -12.09
CA PRO A 717 -19.48 8.98 -10.67
C PRO A 717 -20.89 8.46 -10.34
N ALA A 718 -20.94 7.36 -9.59
CA ALA A 718 -22.17 6.71 -9.17
C ALA A 718 -22.12 6.32 -7.69
N TRP A 719 -23.27 6.16 -7.06
CA TRP A 719 -23.40 5.80 -5.65
C TRP A 719 -24.52 4.79 -5.41
N LEU A 720 -24.28 3.89 -4.45
CA LEU A 720 -25.28 3.06 -3.78
C LEU A 720 -25.72 3.82 -2.53
N LEU A 721 -27.00 4.17 -2.44
CA LEU A 721 -27.54 4.97 -1.34
C LEU A 721 -28.74 4.26 -0.70
N SER A 722 -29.04 4.57 0.56
CA SER A 722 -30.28 4.20 1.23
C SER A 722 -31.50 4.61 0.39
N ALA A 723 -32.65 3.99 0.63
CA ALA A 723 -33.86 4.30 -0.14
C ALA A 723 -34.15 5.82 -0.19
N ASP A 724 -33.95 6.56 0.90
CA ASP A 724 -34.12 8.02 0.95
C ASP A 724 -33.00 8.85 0.27
N GLY A 725 -31.93 8.18 -0.17
CA GLY A 725 -30.79 8.76 -0.86
C GLY A 725 -29.88 9.60 0.04
N LYS A 726 -29.91 9.43 1.36
CA LYS A 726 -29.11 10.23 2.32
C LYS A 726 -27.84 9.54 2.81
N ARG A 727 -27.83 8.22 2.93
CA ARG A 727 -26.71 7.45 3.49
C ARG A 727 -26.11 6.53 2.42
N PRO A 728 -24.78 6.46 2.26
CA PRO A 728 -24.16 5.49 1.38
C PRO A 728 -24.34 4.05 1.90
N LEU A 729 -24.48 3.11 0.97
CA LEU A 729 -24.54 1.67 1.24
C LEU A 729 -23.31 0.96 0.70
N PRO A 730 -22.84 -0.11 1.37
CA PRO A 730 -21.80 -0.97 0.81
C PRO A 730 -22.34 -1.76 -0.40
N PRO A 731 -21.49 -2.29 -1.28
CA PRO A 731 -21.92 -3.26 -2.29
C PRO A 731 -22.36 -4.58 -1.63
N SER A 732 -23.22 -5.34 -2.31
CA SER A 732 -23.69 -6.66 -1.84
C SER A 732 -22.63 -7.76 -1.89
N GLY A 733 -21.44 -7.47 -2.44
CA GLY A 733 -20.31 -8.38 -2.55
C GLY A 733 -19.07 -7.68 -3.08
N TRP A 734 -18.12 -8.46 -3.58
CA TRP A 734 -16.78 -7.99 -3.99
C TRP A 734 -16.71 -7.31 -5.36
N GLU A 735 -17.71 -7.49 -6.21
CA GLU A 735 -17.75 -7.01 -7.59
C GLU A 735 -18.82 -5.94 -7.89
N PRO A 736 -20.01 -5.92 -7.24
CA PRO A 736 -21.12 -5.08 -7.66
C PRO A 736 -21.07 -3.65 -7.13
N PHE A 737 -19.94 -2.99 -7.31
CA PHE A 737 -19.74 -1.57 -6.98
C PHE A 737 -20.64 -0.65 -7.79
N ALA A 738 -20.83 0.58 -7.29
CA ALA A 738 -21.61 1.59 -7.99
C ALA A 738 -21.11 1.82 -9.42
N SER A 739 -19.80 1.81 -9.66
CA SER A 739 -19.23 2.04 -10.99
C SER A 739 -19.65 1.02 -12.05
N ARG A 740 -20.09 -0.18 -11.66
CA ARG A 740 -20.51 -1.24 -12.59
C ARG A 740 -21.79 -0.89 -13.34
N GLY A 741 -22.70 -0.15 -12.72
CA GLY A 741 -23.95 0.26 -13.38
C GLY A 741 -23.77 1.41 -14.37
N VAL A 742 -22.54 1.76 -14.76
CA VAL A 742 -22.22 2.84 -15.72
C VAL A 742 -20.95 2.53 -16.51
N ASP A 743 -20.44 1.29 -16.49
CA ASP A 743 -19.17 0.95 -17.17
C ASP A 743 -19.35 0.56 -18.65
N GLY A 744 -20.61 0.44 -19.11
CA GLY A 744 -20.95 0.08 -20.48
C GLY A 744 -20.85 -1.43 -20.76
N ASP A 745 -20.64 -2.25 -19.74
CA ASP A 745 -20.61 -3.70 -19.82
C ASP A 745 -21.93 -4.30 -19.27
N PRO A 746 -22.81 -4.85 -20.13
CA PRO A 746 -24.09 -5.39 -19.68
C PRO A 746 -23.98 -6.65 -18.83
N ASP A 747 -22.80 -7.27 -18.74
CA ASP A 747 -22.54 -8.47 -17.95
C ASP A 747 -22.08 -8.17 -16.52
N THR A 748 -21.79 -6.90 -16.21
CA THR A 748 -21.52 -6.45 -14.83
C THR A 748 -22.75 -5.73 -14.25
N PHE A 749 -22.81 -5.57 -12.92
CA PHE A 749 -23.92 -4.86 -12.28
C PHE A 749 -23.53 -4.21 -10.96
N ALA A 750 -24.18 -3.10 -10.63
CA ALA A 750 -24.15 -2.46 -9.32
C ALA A 750 -25.28 -3.00 -8.43
N GLN A 751 -24.99 -3.30 -7.17
CA GLN A 751 -25.99 -3.76 -6.21
C GLN A 751 -25.57 -3.40 -4.78
N ALA A 752 -26.47 -2.77 -4.03
CA ALA A 752 -26.24 -2.43 -2.63
C ALA A 752 -26.40 -3.65 -1.71
N GLY A 753 -25.60 -3.70 -0.65
CA GLY A 753 -25.75 -4.60 0.48
C GLY A 753 -26.55 -3.95 1.62
N ASN A 754 -26.88 -4.75 2.64
CA ASN A 754 -27.59 -4.38 3.88
C ASN A 754 -29.05 -3.92 3.73
N GLU A 755 -29.49 -3.42 2.58
CA GLU A 755 -30.85 -2.95 2.34
C GLU A 755 -31.42 -3.46 1.02
N TRP A 756 -32.68 -3.91 1.04
CA TRP A 756 -33.40 -4.37 -0.15
C TRP A 756 -33.92 -3.19 -0.99
N ALA A 757 -34.53 -2.21 -0.34
CA ALA A 757 -34.92 -0.95 -0.96
C ALA A 757 -33.76 0.06 -0.88
N TRP A 758 -33.24 0.46 -2.02
CA TRP A 758 -32.06 1.34 -2.12
C TRP A 758 -32.12 2.22 -3.38
N SER A 759 -31.27 3.25 -3.44
CA SER A 759 -31.17 4.19 -4.55
C SER A 759 -29.84 4.08 -5.28
N TYR A 760 -29.87 3.91 -6.61
CA TYR A 760 -28.71 4.04 -7.48
C TYR A 760 -28.67 5.45 -8.08
N GLN A 761 -27.63 6.23 -7.78
CA GLN A 761 -27.50 7.62 -8.22
C GLN A 761 -26.27 7.82 -9.10
N VAL A 762 -26.39 8.60 -10.17
CA VAL A 762 -25.28 8.97 -11.06
C VAL A 762 -25.17 10.50 -11.18
N ASP A 763 -23.95 11.04 -11.12
CA ASP A 763 -23.62 12.44 -11.41
C ASP A 763 -23.02 12.56 -12.82
N LEU A 764 -23.76 13.15 -13.75
CA LEU A 764 -23.32 13.41 -15.13
C LEU A 764 -22.19 14.46 -15.24
N GLN A 765 -21.83 15.10 -14.11
CA GLN A 765 -20.81 16.12 -13.89
C GLN A 765 -21.12 17.51 -14.48
N LYS A 766 -22.12 17.59 -15.36
CA LYS A 766 -22.63 18.83 -15.96
C LYS A 766 -24.13 18.70 -16.14
N THR A 767 -24.84 19.84 -16.14
CA THR A 767 -26.26 19.88 -16.45
C THR A 767 -26.47 19.65 -17.94
N TYR A 768 -27.37 18.72 -18.26
CA TYR A 768 -27.82 18.41 -19.61
C TYR A 768 -29.35 18.47 -19.69
N PRO A 769 -29.94 18.79 -20.85
CA PRO A 769 -31.38 18.67 -21.05
C PRO A 769 -31.74 17.20 -21.26
N ILE A 770 -31.84 16.41 -20.19
CA ILE A 770 -32.11 14.98 -20.28
C ILE A 770 -33.57 14.76 -20.69
N ARG A 771 -33.80 13.96 -21.73
CA ARG A 771 -35.15 13.56 -22.17
C ARG A 771 -35.36 12.06 -22.21
N ARG A 772 -34.30 11.28 -21.97
CA ARG A 772 -34.34 9.82 -22.03
C ARG A 772 -33.35 9.19 -21.06
N VAL A 773 -33.86 8.27 -20.26
CA VAL A 773 -33.06 7.40 -19.38
C VAL A 773 -33.35 5.94 -19.72
N VAL A 774 -32.31 5.11 -19.77
CA VAL A 774 -32.43 3.66 -19.91
C VAL A 774 -31.85 3.02 -18.67
N ILE A 775 -32.60 2.12 -18.05
CA ILE A 775 -32.16 1.28 -16.95
C ILE A 775 -32.02 -0.13 -17.51
N ARG A 776 -30.87 -0.76 -17.35
CA ARG A 776 -30.69 -2.20 -17.56
C ARG A 776 -30.55 -2.83 -16.20
N PHE A 777 -31.51 -3.65 -15.82
CA PHE A 777 -31.37 -4.45 -14.61
C PHE A 777 -30.42 -5.62 -14.85
N GLY A 778 -29.62 -5.95 -13.84
CA GLY A 778 -28.80 -7.16 -13.81
C GLY A 778 -29.64 -8.39 -13.41
N PRO A 779 -29.05 -9.36 -12.69
CA PRO A 779 -29.77 -10.57 -12.25
C PRO A 779 -31.02 -10.30 -11.39
N GLY A 780 -31.03 -9.22 -10.61
CA GLY A 780 -32.18 -8.76 -9.83
C GLY A 780 -32.70 -7.39 -10.28
N TYR A 781 -33.98 -7.10 -10.04
CA TYR A 781 -34.66 -5.90 -10.54
C TYR A 781 -35.63 -5.30 -9.51
N ALA A 782 -35.95 -4.01 -9.66
CA ALA A 782 -36.99 -3.38 -8.86
C ALA A 782 -38.37 -3.62 -9.48
N SER A 783 -39.27 -4.25 -8.72
CA SER A 783 -40.69 -4.40 -9.10
C SER A 783 -41.49 -3.12 -8.89
N GLU A 784 -41.01 -2.21 -8.04
CA GLU A 784 -41.53 -0.84 -7.94
C GLU A 784 -40.35 0.11 -7.77
N TYR A 785 -40.25 1.14 -8.61
CA TYR A 785 -39.18 2.13 -8.51
C TYR A 785 -39.60 3.51 -9.01
N ARG A 786 -38.88 4.52 -8.54
CA ARG A 786 -39.00 5.90 -8.99
C ARG A 786 -37.73 6.34 -9.69
N LEU A 787 -37.89 7.12 -10.75
CA LEU A 787 -36.79 7.76 -11.46
C LEU A 787 -36.83 9.26 -11.15
N TRP A 788 -35.71 9.75 -10.63
CA TRP A 788 -35.55 11.14 -10.24
C TRP A 788 -34.42 11.80 -11.04
N VAL A 789 -34.56 13.09 -11.27
CA VAL A 789 -33.50 13.94 -11.83
C VAL A 789 -33.32 15.20 -10.99
N SER A 790 -32.10 15.75 -10.99
CA SER A 790 -31.78 16.97 -10.24
C SER A 790 -30.63 17.75 -10.88
N GLU A 791 -30.61 19.07 -10.74
CA GLU A 791 -29.48 19.91 -11.14
C GLU A 791 -28.41 20.03 -10.04
N ASP A 792 -28.80 19.90 -8.76
CA ASP A 792 -27.97 20.20 -7.60
C ASP A 792 -27.78 19.02 -6.63
N GLY A 793 -28.50 17.91 -6.83
CA GLY A 793 -28.43 16.71 -6.00
C GLY A 793 -29.22 16.81 -4.69
N SER A 794 -29.90 17.94 -4.43
CA SER A 794 -30.67 18.22 -3.21
C SER A 794 -32.15 18.42 -3.49
N HIS A 795 -32.49 19.08 -4.60
CA HIS A 795 -33.86 19.26 -5.07
C HIS A 795 -34.13 18.29 -6.22
N TRP A 796 -35.03 17.34 -5.98
CA TRP A 796 -35.28 16.25 -6.91
C TRP A 796 -36.66 16.38 -7.56
N ARG A 797 -36.70 16.17 -8.88
CA ARG A 797 -37.93 16.05 -9.66
C ARG A 797 -38.14 14.59 -10.04
N GLU A 798 -39.31 14.06 -9.72
CA GLU A 798 -39.72 12.75 -10.20
C GLU A 798 -40.07 12.85 -11.68
N VAL A 799 -39.50 11.96 -12.49
CA VAL A 799 -39.77 11.89 -13.94
C VAL A 799 -40.43 10.57 -14.36
N ALA A 800 -40.43 9.56 -13.48
CA ALA A 800 -41.24 8.35 -13.63
C ALA A 800 -41.44 7.67 -12.26
N HIS A 801 -42.58 7.00 -12.10
CA HIS A 801 -42.85 6.03 -11.02
C HIS A 801 -43.47 4.79 -11.67
N VAL A 802 -42.86 3.64 -11.45
CA VAL A 802 -43.28 2.34 -12.01
C VAL A 802 -43.68 1.43 -10.86
N THR A 803 -44.88 0.86 -10.91
CA THR A 803 -45.46 0.02 -9.85
C THR A 803 -45.54 -1.48 -10.18
N ASP A 804 -45.30 -1.83 -11.43
CA ASP A 804 -45.33 -3.19 -12.00
C ASP A 804 -44.04 -3.48 -12.81
N GLY A 805 -42.91 -3.09 -12.22
CA GLY A 805 -41.58 -3.24 -12.81
C GLY A 805 -41.19 -4.70 -13.07
N ALA A 806 -40.36 -4.88 -14.10
CA ALA A 806 -39.78 -6.18 -14.45
C ALA A 806 -38.31 -6.01 -14.88
N GLY A 807 -37.55 -7.11 -14.92
CA GLY A 807 -36.13 -7.12 -15.26
C GLY A 807 -35.79 -6.84 -16.73
N GLY A 808 -34.49 -6.77 -17.04
CA GLY A 808 -33.99 -6.41 -18.37
C GLY A 808 -33.98 -4.90 -18.64
N LYS A 809 -34.05 -4.51 -19.91
CA LYS A 809 -33.97 -3.10 -20.35
C LYS A 809 -35.30 -2.37 -20.13
N ARG A 810 -35.27 -1.23 -19.43
CA ARG A 810 -36.39 -0.29 -19.27
C ARG A 810 -35.99 1.08 -19.80
N GLU A 811 -36.87 1.69 -20.59
CA GLU A 811 -36.60 2.96 -21.23
C GLU A 811 -37.69 3.97 -20.85
N HIS A 812 -37.26 5.12 -20.32
CA HIS A 812 -38.13 6.20 -19.87
C HIS A 812 -37.86 7.43 -20.72
N ARG A 813 -38.91 7.99 -21.30
CA ARG A 813 -38.87 9.23 -22.08
C ARG A 813 -39.77 10.27 -21.43
N PHE A 814 -39.26 11.48 -21.29
CA PHE A 814 -39.94 12.59 -20.62
C PHE A 814 -39.53 13.91 -21.27
N PRO A 815 -40.27 15.02 -21.06
CA PRO A 815 -39.89 16.33 -21.55
C PRO A 815 -38.45 16.70 -21.14
N ALA A 816 -37.69 17.32 -22.04
CA ALA A 816 -36.31 17.68 -21.80
C ALA A 816 -36.18 18.48 -20.50
N THR A 817 -35.54 17.87 -19.50
CA THR A 817 -35.44 18.41 -18.14
C THR A 817 -33.98 18.67 -17.84
N PRO A 818 -33.59 19.91 -17.47
CA PRO A 818 -32.24 20.20 -16.99
C PRO A 818 -31.89 19.29 -15.81
N ALA A 819 -30.84 18.50 -15.97
CA ALA A 819 -30.40 17.57 -14.93
C ALA A 819 -28.88 17.33 -15.02
N ARG A 820 -28.25 17.32 -13.86
CA ARG A 820 -26.89 16.82 -13.64
C ARG A 820 -26.90 15.45 -12.97
N TYR A 821 -27.88 15.16 -12.13
CA TYR A 821 -28.00 13.89 -11.42
C TYR A 821 -29.22 13.11 -11.92
N VAL A 822 -29.06 11.78 -12.00
CA VAL A 822 -30.13 10.82 -12.28
C VAL A 822 -30.13 9.78 -11.17
N ARG A 823 -31.29 9.43 -10.61
CA ARG A 823 -31.42 8.47 -9.52
C ARG A 823 -32.55 7.49 -9.78
N VAL A 824 -32.24 6.19 -9.69
CA VAL A 824 -33.23 5.09 -9.66
C VAL A 824 -33.41 4.69 -8.20
N GLN A 825 -34.59 4.91 -7.63
CA GLN A 825 -34.93 4.57 -6.25
C GLN A 825 -35.85 3.35 -6.26
N ALA A 826 -35.36 2.21 -5.76
CA ALA A 826 -36.23 1.05 -5.51
C ALA A 826 -37.17 1.35 -4.34
N VAL A 827 -38.47 1.12 -4.56
CA VAL A 827 -39.48 1.06 -3.52
C VAL A 827 -39.71 -0.40 -3.13
N LYS A 828 -39.80 -1.28 -4.15
CA LYS A 828 -39.82 -2.74 -4.00
C LYS A 828 -38.83 -3.36 -4.97
N PRO A 829 -38.17 -4.46 -4.59
CA PRO A 829 -38.38 -5.26 -3.38
C PRO A 829 -37.79 -4.60 -2.11
N ASP A 830 -38.54 -4.59 -1.01
CA ASP A 830 -38.09 -4.13 0.32
C ASP A 830 -37.85 -5.29 1.32
N GLY A 831 -37.88 -6.54 0.81
CA GLY A 831 -37.58 -7.76 1.53
C GLY A 831 -37.41 -8.98 0.60
N PRO A 832 -36.96 -10.14 1.14
CA PRO A 832 -36.49 -11.29 0.36
C PRO A 832 -37.55 -12.03 -0.46
N ASP A 833 -38.81 -12.01 -0.04
CA ASP A 833 -39.88 -12.81 -0.66
C ASP A 833 -40.72 -12.01 -1.68
N GLN A 834 -40.13 -10.96 -2.26
CA GLN A 834 -40.80 -10.09 -3.22
C GLN A 834 -40.29 -10.29 -4.66
N PRO A 835 -41.15 -10.07 -5.67
CA PRO A 835 -40.75 -10.16 -7.07
C PRO A 835 -39.55 -9.28 -7.40
N GLY A 836 -38.60 -9.84 -8.17
CA GLY A 836 -37.37 -9.13 -8.56
C GLY A 836 -36.17 -9.32 -7.65
N VAL A 837 -36.31 -10.10 -6.57
CA VAL A 837 -35.26 -10.38 -5.57
C VAL A 837 -34.65 -9.11 -4.99
N GLN A 838 -33.45 -8.69 -5.37
CA GLN A 838 -32.86 -7.43 -4.93
C GLN A 838 -32.43 -6.63 -6.16
N MET A 839 -32.83 -5.36 -6.25
CA MET A 839 -32.50 -4.53 -7.41
C MET A 839 -30.99 -4.55 -7.68
N SER A 840 -30.62 -4.80 -8.94
CA SER A 840 -29.25 -4.68 -9.45
C SER A 840 -29.27 -3.91 -10.76
N ILE A 841 -28.34 -2.98 -10.96
CA ILE A 841 -28.27 -2.12 -12.14
C ILE A 841 -27.07 -2.53 -12.97
N ALA A 842 -27.31 -3.21 -14.09
CA ALA A 842 -26.28 -3.54 -15.06
C ALA A 842 -25.77 -2.30 -15.80
N GLU A 843 -26.67 -1.39 -16.16
CA GLU A 843 -26.28 -0.10 -16.76
C GLU A 843 -27.39 0.94 -16.56
N LEU A 844 -27.02 2.16 -16.18
CA LEU A 844 -27.86 3.34 -16.24
C LEU A 844 -27.35 4.25 -17.34
N GLU A 845 -28.20 4.49 -18.35
CA GLU A 845 -27.87 5.34 -19.48
C GLU A 845 -28.71 6.61 -19.46
N ALA A 846 -28.10 7.77 -19.76
CA ALA A 846 -28.79 9.07 -19.82
C ALA A 846 -28.52 9.79 -21.14
N TYR A 847 -29.55 10.40 -21.74
CA TYR A 847 -29.48 10.98 -23.08
C TYR A 847 -30.21 12.33 -23.20
N ARG A 848 -29.64 13.20 -24.05
CA ARG A 848 -30.21 14.50 -24.42
C ARG A 848 -31.35 14.38 -25.40
#